data_AF-A0A284REP4-F1
#
_entry.id   AF-A0A284REP4-F1
#
_cell.length_a   1.000
_cell.length_b   1.000
_cell.length_c   1.000
_cell.angle_alpha   90.00
_cell.angle_beta   90.00
_cell.angle_gamma   90.00
#
_symmetry.space_group_name_H-M   'P 1'
#
loop_
_entity.id
_entity.type
_entity.pdbx_description
1 polymer ?
#
loop_
_entity_poly.entity_id
_entity_poly.type
_entity_poly.pdbx_seq_one_letter_code
_entity_poly.pdbx_strand_id
1 'polypeptide(L)'
;MHSFFPRIIDYKVDDGYWIEKFPFCTADYELRPNVIAYGLGTAQKKSDIVMYQNTYNPENGSPQEGTGWKEVILASLSFPVPMAYTDITGDGYNDIIIADNYGSSMDDDIWPDGGRIQWFENPGDPNKEHWKPRYIGQSPGMHRIRVGHFTQKDVVQIAALPVITRSGDFDTPVPVIIYTKPDDPRSASKWEKDIPFDNLFRVVHEAIVVPSPDDGGLDRIMLASREGISFLWFSTSTKKWEYKILGTGLPQISDNPYWGSGSVSVGRVHNDHTGYIASSEAMHGHFVSVYVKDENAPSNQPVDAHWTRHVLDNYSLPSSGFSGTIHQVVCADIDGDGVDEVLVAMMGSAPPSWNQTGVWCYKPVDLKNGIFSKFKLSDVSAGRIAVANFRSRHILDFATISYSVPGYFESPLPLVMLYEATPITAEKLNGEVVFHVPRPAEVHVTDEVAFLDVAGCKLALVVVPPLSQHLVRPGECVKVIDGQVFWTDQDGGAHERTQAPAPWQASTIMVDAKDSKIFTRQEGAIFILVKDSISSGKPPFTDMSQVIARNIFPLCFPDAVRHATFPWVKVADRPWANGRFEGLEFYNLVGFHVRYGDDSAEAICHIQLWTAGVNVSAGFHNHTGQGFAEIHACLVNGTGKGGMSWATVADGDFDPANPDESKYSSVVVPSMSEHGPLWRTNTDGMPLFRNNGTLDYPWHAWIAGNGDPNKQRFDVWMAFEFSPFVARAIHSSARTPEPGRYRLISTKTAASAVIKDGNSRDGVPLVVVPPQLSARNQIWELVNITGTDSWCTLKNVSYASSDWPIVRGQRLIGTRSLAMLGITSSWRLIPADGRTFRIGLINTDLVWSVDHNYNIVLTAGEGDSWIFEKVGNRN
;
A
#
# COMPACT_ATOMS: atom_id res chain seq x y z
N MET A 1 0.44 5.52 4.93
CA MET A 1 -0.87 5.53 4.22
C MET A 1 -0.60 5.73 2.74
N HIS A 2 -1.12 4.85 1.89
CA HIS A 2 -0.93 4.93 0.43
C HIS A 2 -1.97 5.83 -0.25
N SER A 3 -1.69 6.16 -1.52
CA SER A 3 -2.54 7.01 -2.36
C SER A 3 -3.77 6.27 -2.89
N PHE A 4 -4.82 7.05 -3.19
CA PHE A 4 -6.04 6.56 -3.82
C PHE A 4 -6.33 7.34 -5.09
N PHE A 5 -6.60 6.63 -6.19
CA PHE A 5 -6.98 7.24 -7.45
C PHE A 5 -8.51 7.26 -7.59
N PRO A 6 -9.14 8.44 -7.76
CA PRO A 6 -10.57 8.54 -7.90
C PRO A 6 -11.02 8.15 -9.32
N ARG A 7 -12.05 7.30 -9.40
CA ARG A 7 -12.71 6.89 -10.63
C ARG A 7 -14.21 7.04 -10.51
N ILE A 8 -14.82 7.73 -11.47
CA ILE A 8 -16.28 7.85 -11.56
C ILE A 8 -16.85 6.50 -12.00
N ILE A 9 -17.70 5.91 -11.18
CA ILE A 9 -18.56 4.77 -11.55
C ILE A 9 -19.75 5.30 -12.34
N ASP A 10 -20.41 6.33 -11.80
CA ASP A 10 -21.58 7.00 -12.40
C ASP A 10 -21.65 8.49 -11.98
N TYR A 11 -22.05 9.33 -12.92
CA TYR A 11 -22.23 10.78 -12.76
C TYR A 11 -23.64 11.26 -13.14
N LYS A 12 -24.54 10.35 -13.51
CA LYS A 12 -25.91 10.65 -13.95
C LYS A 12 -26.95 10.38 -12.86
N VAL A 13 -26.52 10.05 -11.65
CA VAL A 13 -27.42 9.83 -10.51
C VAL A 13 -28.12 11.15 -10.14
N ASP A 14 -29.44 11.08 -9.98
CA ASP A 14 -30.25 12.27 -9.63
C ASP A 14 -30.20 12.59 -8.13
N ASP A 15 -29.98 11.57 -7.30
CA ASP A 15 -29.90 11.64 -5.84
C ASP A 15 -28.92 10.58 -5.32
N GLY A 16 -28.72 10.46 -4.00
CA GLY A 16 -27.76 9.49 -3.45
C GLY A 16 -27.84 9.28 -1.95
N TYR A 17 -27.81 8.02 -1.53
CA TYR A 17 -27.93 7.63 -0.12
C TYR A 17 -27.17 6.36 0.24
N TRP A 18 -27.35 5.28 -0.54
CA TRP A 18 -26.79 3.97 -0.24
C TRP A 18 -25.78 3.53 -1.30
N ILE A 19 -24.70 2.92 -0.83
CA ILE A 19 -23.75 2.17 -1.65
C ILE A 19 -23.33 0.91 -0.88
N GLU A 20 -23.24 -0.21 -1.58
CA GLU A 20 -22.91 -1.51 -1.00
C GLU A 20 -22.00 -2.29 -1.95
N LYS A 21 -20.99 -2.99 -1.40
CA LYS A 21 -20.25 -3.98 -2.18
C LYS A 21 -21.15 -5.18 -2.43
N PHE A 22 -21.20 -5.70 -3.65
CA PHE A 22 -22.10 -6.79 -4.01
C PHE A 22 -21.38 -7.88 -4.79
N PRO A 23 -20.90 -8.94 -4.11
CA PRO A 23 -20.44 -10.15 -4.78
C PRO A 23 -21.63 -10.85 -5.44
N PHE A 24 -21.64 -10.96 -6.77
CA PHE A 24 -22.76 -11.55 -7.50
C PHE A 24 -22.96 -13.04 -7.14
N CYS A 25 -21.85 -13.77 -7.00
CA CYS A 25 -21.78 -15.18 -6.61
C CYS A 25 -21.10 -15.32 -5.23
N THR A 26 -21.51 -16.33 -4.46
CA THR A 26 -20.92 -16.70 -3.16
C THR A 26 -19.48 -17.21 -3.29
N ALA A 27 -19.07 -17.70 -4.46
CA ALA A 27 -17.67 -18.09 -4.69
C ALA A 27 -16.72 -16.88 -4.73
N ASP A 28 -17.25 -15.67 -5.00
CA ASP A 28 -16.49 -14.45 -5.26
C ASP A 28 -16.55 -13.42 -4.13
N TYR A 29 -16.95 -13.82 -2.92
CA TYR A 29 -17.19 -12.91 -1.78
C TYR A 29 -16.06 -11.88 -1.54
N GLU A 30 -14.82 -12.26 -1.84
CA GLU A 30 -13.63 -11.53 -1.44
C GLU A 30 -12.92 -10.78 -2.56
N LEU A 31 -13.35 -10.86 -3.83
CA LEU A 31 -12.60 -10.28 -4.94
C LEU A 31 -13.49 -9.74 -6.06
N ARG A 32 -13.24 -8.47 -6.42
CA ARG A 32 -13.87 -7.75 -7.53
C ARG A 32 -15.41 -7.79 -7.49
N PRO A 33 -16.04 -7.51 -6.33
CA PRO A 33 -17.49 -7.44 -6.26
C PRO A 33 -18.01 -6.29 -7.13
N ASN A 34 -19.26 -6.41 -7.57
CA ASN A 34 -20.02 -5.30 -8.14
C ASN A 34 -20.32 -4.27 -7.04
N VAL A 35 -20.93 -3.15 -7.44
CA VAL A 35 -21.46 -2.16 -6.50
C VAL A 35 -22.96 -2.03 -6.72
N ILE A 36 -23.74 -1.94 -5.64
CA ILE A 36 -25.14 -1.50 -5.74
C ILE A 36 -25.24 -0.11 -5.13
N ALA A 37 -25.88 0.83 -5.82
CA ALA A 37 -26.08 2.19 -5.34
C ALA A 37 -27.46 2.75 -5.71
N TYR A 38 -27.99 3.63 -4.86
CA TYR A 38 -29.28 4.30 -5.05
C TYR A 38 -29.47 5.48 -4.08
N GLY A 39 -30.40 6.38 -4.39
CA GLY A 39 -30.96 7.37 -3.45
C GLY A 39 -32.37 7.02 -2.97
N LEU A 40 -33.07 7.96 -2.32
CA LEU A 40 -34.42 7.72 -1.78
C LEU A 40 -35.50 7.87 -2.87
N GLY A 41 -35.20 8.55 -3.97
CA GLY A 41 -36.19 9.04 -4.90
C GLY A 41 -37.05 10.15 -4.28
N THR A 42 -38.20 10.40 -4.89
CA THR A 42 -39.16 11.42 -4.48
C THR A 42 -40.58 10.89 -4.58
N ALA A 43 -41.55 11.69 -4.11
CA ALA A 43 -42.96 11.35 -4.29
C ALA A 43 -43.36 11.24 -5.78
N GLN A 44 -42.61 11.89 -6.68
CA GLN A 44 -42.87 11.91 -8.12
C GLN A 44 -42.05 10.87 -8.89
N LYS A 45 -40.90 10.44 -8.35
CA LYS A 45 -39.97 9.52 -9.02
C LYS A 45 -39.50 8.43 -8.07
N LYS A 46 -39.76 7.17 -8.42
CA LYS A 46 -39.17 6.02 -7.74
C LYS A 46 -37.66 6.00 -7.91
N SER A 47 -36.97 5.49 -6.90
CA SER A 47 -35.52 5.27 -6.93
C SER A 47 -35.22 3.96 -7.63
N ASP A 48 -34.29 3.99 -8.58
CA ASP A 48 -33.76 2.80 -9.22
C ASP A 48 -32.67 2.20 -8.35
N ILE A 49 -32.79 0.89 -8.07
CA ILE A 49 -31.78 0.09 -7.37
C ILE A 49 -30.82 -0.43 -8.44
N VAL A 50 -29.69 0.24 -8.59
CA VAL A 50 -28.77 -0.02 -9.71
C VAL A 50 -27.59 -0.86 -9.25
N MET A 51 -27.35 -1.98 -9.94
CA MET A 51 -26.10 -2.72 -9.86
C MET A 51 -25.15 -2.22 -10.94
N TYR A 52 -23.98 -1.76 -10.52
CA TYR A 52 -22.86 -1.40 -11.38
C TYR A 52 -21.89 -2.58 -11.47
N GLN A 53 -21.74 -3.12 -12.68
CA GLN A 53 -20.88 -4.27 -12.94
C GLN A 53 -19.41 -3.87 -12.89
N ASN A 54 -18.64 -4.55 -12.02
CA ASN A 54 -17.22 -4.26 -11.83
C ASN A 54 -16.41 -4.66 -13.06
N THR A 55 -15.75 -3.65 -13.64
CA THR A 55 -14.95 -3.78 -14.86
C THR A 55 -13.67 -4.62 -14.70
N TYR A 56 -13.22 -4.87 -13.47
CA TYR A 56 -12.09 -5.76 -13.18
C TYR A 56 -12.51 -7.23 -13.05
N ASN A 57 -13.81 -7.49 -12.91
CA ASN A 57 -14.32 -8.85 -12.93
C ASN A 57 -14.32 -9.37 -14.39
N PRO A 58 -13.55 -10.43 -14.70
CA PRO A 58 -13.45 -10.94 -16.07
C PRO A 58 -14.78 -11.44 -16.64
N GLU A 59 -15.76 -11.78 -15.80
CA GLU A 59 -17.08 -12.26 -16.21
C GLU A 59 -17.98 -11.14 -16.74
N ASN A 60 -17.74 -9.89 -16.33
CA ASN A 60 -18.57 -8.74 -16.67
C ASN A 60 -18.26 -8.14 -18.06
N GLY A 61 -17.29 -8.70 -18.78
CA GLY A 61 -16.79 -8.14 -20.04
C GLY A 61 -15.96 -6.86 -19.82
N SER A 62 -15.09 -6.53 -20.78
CA SER A 62 -14.28 -5.30 -20.70
C SER A 62 -15.14 -4.07 -21.04
N PRO A 63 -15.13 -3.01 -20.21
CA PRO A 63 -15.79 -1.75 -20.57
C PRO A 63 -15.11 -1.14 -21.81
N GLN A 64 -15.86 -0.35 -22.57
CA GLN A 64 -15.25 0.62 -23.47
C GLN A 64 -14.70 1.77 -22.63
N GLU A 65 -13.50 2.28 -22.98
CA GLU A 65 -12.92 3.43 -22.27
C GLU A 65 -13.90 4.61 -22.27
N GLY A 66 -14.11 5.21 -21.09
CA GLY A 66 -14.90 6.45 -20.95
C GLY A 66 -16.41 6.30 -20.71
N THR A 67 -16.96 5.09 -20.56
CA THR A 67 -18.43 4.90 -20.47
C THR A 67 -19.01 4.64 -19.06
N GLY A 68 -18.23 4.81 -17.98
CA GLY A 68 -18.66 4.42 -16.63
C GLY A 68 -18.73 2.89 -16.46
N TRP A 69 -19.21 2.42 -15.31
CA TRP A 69 -19.49 0.98 -15.12
C TRP A 69 -20.84 0.64 -15.75
N LYS A 70 -21.01 -0.59 -16.23
CA LYS A 70 -22.27 -1.02 -16.82
C LYS A 70 -23.36 -1.10 -15.75
N GLU A 71 -24.46 -0.41 -15.99
CA GLU A 71 -25.64 -0.35 -15.12
C GLU A 71 -26.59 -1.52 -15.42
N VAL A 72 -27.20 -2.07 -14.36
CA VAL A 72 -28.30 -3.05 -14.42
C VAL A 72 -29.34 -2.66 -13.36
N ILE A 73 -30.54 -2.28 -13.80
CA ILE A 73 -31.62 -1.85 -12.90
C ILE A 73 -32.28 -3.10 -12.29
N LEU A 74 -32.01 -3.34 -11.01
CA LEU A 74 -32.53 -4.51 -10.30
C LEU A 74 -34.00 -4.32 -9.91
N ALA A 75 -34.38 -3.11 -9.52
CA ALA A 75 -35.74 -2.75 -9.10
C ALA A 75 -35.95 -1.23 -9.15
N SER A 76 -37.20 -0.77 -9.15
CA SER A 76 -37.55 0.65 -8.97
C SER A 76 -38.55 0.78 -7.82
N LEU A 77 -38.13 1.39 -6.72
CA LEU A 77 -38.81 1.38 -5.42
C LEU A 77 -39.15 2.78 -4.92
N SER A 78 -40.20 2.89 -4.11
CA SER A 78 -40.57 4.15 -3.48
C SER A 78 -39.82 4.29 -2.16
N PHE A 79 -38.98 5.32 -2.00
CA PHE A 79 -38.26 5.57 -0.74
C PHE A 79 -37.53 4.35 -0.17
N PRO A 80 -36.65 3.68 -0.95
CA PRO A 80 -35.77 2.66 -0.41
C PRO A 80 -34.74 3.28 0.54
N VAL A 81 -34.43 2.56 1.63
CA VAL A 81 -33.46 3.04 2.64
C VAL A 81 -32.34 2.01 2.83
N PRO A 82 -32.44 0.98 3.70
CA PRO A 82 -31.36 0.02 3.84
C PRO A 82 -31.44 -1.14 2.86
N MET A 83 -30.28 -1.67 2.51
CA MET A 83 -30.13 -2.97 1.90
C MET A 83 -29.13 -3.85 2.64
N ALA A 84 -29.21 -5.15 2.36
CA ALA A 84 -28.21 -6.17 2.66
C ALA A 84 -28.27 -7.24 1.56
N TYR A 85 -27.40 -8.24 1.62
CA TYR A 85 -27.40 -9.35 0.67
C TYR A 85 -26.98 -10.65 1.34
N THR A 86 -27.41 -11.77 0.77
CA THR A 86 -27.05 -13.14 1.15
C THR A 86 -27.63 -14.12 0.14
N ASP A 87 -27.10 -15.34 0.09
CA ASP A 87 -27.75 -16.44 -0.63
C ASP A 87 -28.98 -16.96 0.16
N ILE A 88 -30.19 -16.56 -0.23
CA ILE A 88 -31.44 -16.96 0.43
C ILE A 88 -31.91 -18.30 -0.12
N THR A 89 -31.69 -18.53 -1.41
CA THR A 89 -32.16 -19.69 -2.17
C THR A 89 -31.29 -20.92 -1.99
N GLY A 90 -30.04 -20.76 -1.55
CA GLY A 90 -29.02 -21.80 -1.44
C GLY A 90 -28.46 -22.23 -2.79
N ASP A 91 -28.59 -21.40 -3.84
CA ASP A 91 -28.14 -21.72 -5.19
C ASP A 91 -26.78 -21.13 -5.56
N GLY A 92 -26.11 -20.50 -4.59
CA GLY A 92 -24.76 -19.97 -4.72
C GLY A 92 -24.71 -18.53 -5.24
N TYR A 93 -25.84 -17.87 -5.46
CA TYR A 93 -25.90 -16.47 -5.86
C TYR A 93 -26.42 -15.59 -4.73
N ASN A 94 -25.83 -14.41 -4.54
CA ASN A 94 -26.34 -13.49 -3.52
C ASN A 94 -27.63 -12.82 -4.00
N ASP A 95 -28.68 -12.94 -3.21
CA ASP A 95 -29.92 -12.17 -3.33
C ASP A 95 -29.78 -10.83 -2.59
N ILE A 96 -30.57 -9.84 -2.99
CA ILE A 96 -30.63 -8.56 -2.26
C ILE A 96 -31.84 -8.54 -1.33
N ILE A 97 -31.68 -7.97 -0.15
CA ILE A 97 -32.74 -7.67 0.82
C ILE A 97 -32.79 -6.16 0.95
N ILE A 98 -33.96 -5.56 0.80
CA ILE A 98 -34.12 -4.11 0.84
C ILE A 98 -35.40 -3.73 1.57
N ALA A 99 -35.36 -2.61 2.28
CA ALA A 99 -36.58 -1.98 2.79
C ALA A 99 -36.93 -0.72 2.02
N ASP A 100 -38.22 -0.59 1.71
CA ASP A 100 -38.81 0.51 0.95
C ASP A 100 -40.14 0.96 1.59
N ASN A 101 -40.83 1.89 0.92
CA ASN A 101 -42.01 2.57 1.44
C ASN A 101 -41.74 3.23 2.79
N TYR A 102 -40.55 3.81 2.98
CA TYR A 102 -40.18 4.52 4.21
C TYR A 102 -41.02 5.80 4.40
N GLY A 103 -41.17 6.55 3.30
CA GLY A 103 -41.65 7.94 3.29
C GLY A 103 -40.49 8.90 3.00
N SER A 104 -40.74 10.21 2.92
CA SER A 104 -39.71 11.17 2.49
C SER A 104 -38.81 11.69 3.62
N SER A 105 -39.27 11.71 4.88
CA SER A 105 -38.50 12.25 6.00
C SER A 105 -38.98 11.75 7.36
N MET A 106 -38.15 11.93 8.39
CA MET A 106 -38.49 11.61 9.77
C MET A 106 -39.47 12.59 10.40
N ASP A 107 -39.38 13.87 10.04
CA ASP A 107 -40.14 14.93 10.72
C ASP A 107 -41.62 14.88 10.36
N ASP A 108 -41.94 14.79 9.07
CA ASP A 108 -43.31 15.03 8.60
C ASP A 108 -43.92 13.82 7.85
N ASP A 109 -43.12 12.89 7.34
CA ASP A 109 -43.60 11.91 6.34
C ASP A 109 -43.03 10.50 6.51
N ILE A 110 -43.26 9.88 7.67
CA ILE A 110 -43.13 8.43 7.84
C ILE A 110 -44.44 7.75 7.43
N TRP A 111 -44.37 6.77 6.53
CA TRP A 111 -45.56 6.06 6.08
C TRP A 111 -46.04 5.03 7.13
N PRO A 112 -47.27 5.17 7.67
CA PRO A 112 -47.76 4.30 8.75
C PRO A 112 -47.96 2.83 8.36
N ASP A 113 -48.25 2.57 7.09
CA ASP A 113 -48.33 1.22 6.51
C ASP A 113 -47.06 0.85 5.72
N GLY A 114 -45.99 1.63 5.93
CA GLY A 114 -44.72 1.56 5.21
C GLY A 114 -43.66 0.69 5.87
N GLY A 115 -42.40 0.96 5.52
CA GLY A 115 -41.23 0.22 5.97
C GLY A 115 -41.31 -1.28 5.64
N ARG A 116 -41.71 -1.55 4.39
CA ARG A 116 -41.82 -2.89 3.83
C ARG A 116 -40.43 -3.47 3.62
N ILE A 117 -40.24 -4.75 3.91
CA ILE A 117 -39.00 -5.48 3.67
C ILE A 117 -39.26 -6.56 2.62
N GLN A 118 -38.44 -6.59 1.58
CA GLN A 118 -38.51 -7.59 0.52
C GLN A 118 -37.12 -8.11 0.19
N TRP A 119 -37.05 -9.33 -0.35
CA TRP A 119 -35.86 -9.81 -1.04
C TRP A 119 -36.11 -9.94 -2.54
N PHE A 120 -35.06 -9.76 -3.34
CA PHE A 120 -35.12 -9.89 -4.79
C PHE A 120 -34.23 -11.05 -5.20
N GLU A 121 -34.85 -12.01 -5.88
CA GLU A 121 -34.24 -13.27 -6.28
C GLU A 121 -33.22 -13.04 -7.40
N ASN A 122 -31.96 -13.38 -7.15
CA ASN A 122 -30.90 -13.34 -8.14
C ASN A 122 -31.12 -14.45 -9.18
N PRO A 123 -31.27 -14.11 -10.47
CA PRO A 123 -31.58 -15.09 -11.51
C PRO A 123 -30.35 -15.87 -12.01
N GLY A 124 -29.14 -15.59 -11.50
CA GLY A 124 -27.89 -16.17 -11.97
C GLY A 124 -27.36 -15.58 -13.29
N ASP A 125 -28.06 -14.61 -13.88
CA ASP A 125 -27.61 -13.82 -15.04
C ASP A 125 -27.31 -12.38 -14.60
N PRO A 126 -26.04 -11.93 -14.63
CA PRO A 126 -25.66 -10.60 -14.16
C PRO A 126 -26.22 -9.46 -15.01
N ASN A 127 -26.77 -9.75 -16.20
CA ASN A 127 -27.37 -8.75 -17.10
C ASN A 127 -28.90 -8.67 -16.97
N LYS A 128 -29.50 -9.53 -16.14
CA LYS A 128 -30.94 -9.58 -15.99
C LYS A 128 -31.41 -8.42 -15.11
N GLU A 129 -32.21 -7.54 -15.71
CA GLU A 129 -32.91 -6.46 -15.02
C GLU A 129 -34.20 -6.97 -14.35
N HIS A 130 -34.72 -6.17 -13.42
CA HIS A 130 -36.01 -6.35 -12.76
C HIS A 130 -36.14 -7.72 -12.06
N TRP A 131 -35.33 -7.92 -11.03
CA TRP A 131 -35.32 -9.14 -10.25
C TRP A 131 -36.67 -9.35 -9.55
N LYS A 132 -36.99 -10.61 -9.27
CA LYS A 132 -38.31 -10.98 -8.75
C LYS A 132 -38.42 -10.62 -7.25
N PRO A 133 -39.32 -9.71 -6.85
CA PRO A 133 -39.49 -9.33 -5.46
C PRO A 133 -40.30 -10.36 -4.68
N ARG A 134 -39.97 -10.54 -3.40
CA ARG A 134 -40.66 -11.43 -2.46
C ARG A 134 -40.74 -10.79 -1.08
N TYR A 135 -41.93 -10.81 -0.49
CA TYR A 135 -42.20 -10.12 0.77
C TYR A 135 -41.61 -10.88 1.98
N ILE A 136 -40.98 -10.15 2.89
CA ILE A 136 -40.48 -10.68 4.17
C ILE A 136 -41.39 -10.23 5.31
N GLY A 137 -41.57 -8.91 5.45
CA GLY A 137 -42.29 -8.30 6.56
C GLY A 137 -42.43 -6.78 6.40
N GLN A 138 -42.88 -6.11 7.46
CA GLN A 138 -42.99 -4.66 7.50
C GLN A 138 -42.91 -4.12 8.93
N SER A 139 -42.39 -2.90 9.07
CA SER A 139 -42.48 -2.08 10.27
C SER A 139 -42.29 -0.62 9.89
N PRO A 140 -43.17 0.31 10.30
CA PRO A 140 -43.06 1.73 9.98
C PRO A 140 -41.69 2.30 10.35
N GLY A 141 -41.16 3.17 9.48
CA GLY A 141 -39.85 3.80 9.66
C GLY A 141 -38.64 2.86 9.59
N MET A 142 -38.79 1.67 8.98
CA MET A 142 -37.68 0.73 8.72
C MET A 142 -36.47 1.43 8.08
N HIS A 143 -35.30 1.35 8.71
CA HIS A 143 -34.17 2.24 8.37
C HIS A 143 -32.81 1.54 8.29
N ARG A 144 -32.57 0.44 9.01
CA ARG A 144 -31.36 -0.39 8.90
C ARG A 144 -31.69 -1.89 8.88
N ILE A 145 -30.93 -2.63 8.09
CA ILE A 145 -31.03 -4.09 7.97
C ILE A 145 -29.63 -4.72 8.02
N ARG A 146 -29.49 -5.85 8.71
CA ARG A 146 -28.31 -6.72 8.68
C ARG A 146 -28.72 -8.17 8.56
N VAL A 147 -27.84 -8.97 7.95
CA VAL A 147 -28.02 -10.41 7.78
C VAL A 147 -26.98 -11.14 8.60
N GLY A 148 -27.37 -12.27 9.20
CA GLY A 148 -26.46 -13.13 9.93
C GLY A 148 -27.18 -14.34 10.53
N HIS A 149 -26.52 -14.96 11.48
CA HIS A 149 -26.96 -16.13 12.23
C HIS A 149 -27.07 -15.79 13.71
N PHE A 150 -28.19 -15.18 14.12
CA PHE A 150 -28.31 -14.52 15.41
C PHE A 150 -28.76 -15.44 16.55
N THR A 151 -29.69 -16.35 16.28
CA THR A 151 -30.22 -17.31 17.27
C THR A 151 -29.92 -18.76 16.89
N GLN A 152 -29.57 -19.01 15.63
CA GLN A 152 -29.27 -20.32 15.06
C GLN A 152 -28.33 -20.20 13.85
N LYS A 153 -27.64 -21.29 13.48
CA LYS A 153 -26.60 -21.33 12.43
C LYS A 153 -27.01 -21.97 11.12
N ASP A 154 -28.07 -22.78 11.16
CA ASP A 154 -28.55 -23.57 10.04
C ASP A 154 -29.41 -22.77 9.06
N VAL A 155 -29.94 -21.63 9.51
CA VAL A 155 -30.80 -20.76 8.72
C VAL A 155 -30.35 -19.31 8.83
N VAL A 156 -30.44 -18.61 7.71
CA VAL A 156 -30.16 -17.17 7.61
C VAL A 156 -31.25 -16.37 8.33
N GLN A 157 -30.86 -15.32 9.03
CA GLN A 157 -31.75 -14.41 9.72
C GLN A 157 -31.46 -12.95 9.35
N ILE A 158 -32.49 -12.10 9.48
CA ILE A 158 -32.45 -10.69 9.14
C ILE A 158 -32.80 -9.87 10.37
N ALA A 159 -31.86 -9.06 10.84
CA ALA A 159 -32.10 -8.03 11.84
C ALA A 159 -32.59 -6.77 11.14
N ALA A 160 -33.79 -6.30 11.50
CA ALA A 160 -34.47 -5.17 10.89
C ALA A 160 -34.83 -4.13 11.96
N LEU A 161 -34.42 -2.88 11.72
CA LEU A 161 -34.35 -1.82 12.72
C LEU A 161 -34.97 -0.52 12.15
N PRO A 162 -36.15 -0.11 12.62
CA PRO A 162 -36.69 1.22 12.36
C PRO A 162 -35.86 2.32 13.04
N VAL A 163 -35.85 3.53 12.49
CA VAL A 163 -35.24 4.70 13.16
C VAL A 163 -36.23 5.36 14.12
N ILE A 164 -37.48 5.52 13.69
CA ILE A 164 -38.64 5.99 14.47
C ILE A 164 -39.90 5.25 13.98
N THR A 165 -41.00 5.31 14.70
CA THR A 165 -42.26 4.62 14.33
C THR A 165 -43.32 5.53 13.72
N ARG A 166 -43.16 6.86 13.81
CA ARG A 166 -44.14 7.86 13.37
C ARG A 166 -43.45 9.20 13.10
N SER A 167 -43.97 9.99 12.17
CA SER A 167 -43.47 11.33 11.86
C SER A 167 -43.31 12.19 13.12
N GLY A 168 -42.13 12.79 13.31
CA GLY A 168 -41.81 13.72 14.39
C GLY A 168 -41.71 13.09 15.78
N ASP A 169 -41.81 11.76 15.90
CA ASP A 169 -41.78 11.05 17.18
C ASP A 169 -40.41 10.42 17.44
N PHE A 170 -39.54 11.18 18.09
CA PHE A 170 -38.18 10.77 18.42
C PHE A 170 -38.05 10.08 19.80
N ASP A 171 -39.13 10.04 20.58
CA ASP A 171 -39.12 9.56 21.97
C ASP A 171 -39.66 8.14 22.12
N THR A 172 -40.52 7.71 21.21
CA THR A 172 -41.04 6.34 21.18
C THR A 172 -39.94 5.36 20.79
N PRO A 173 -39.66 4.33 21.61
CA PRO A 173 -38.71 3.28 21.24
C PRO A 173 -39.14 2.52 19.99
N VAL A 174 -38.15 2.00 19.26
CA VAL A 174 -38.34 1.20 18.06
C VAL A 174 -38.10 -0.29 18.35
N PRO A 175 -38.78 -1.20 17.63
CA PRO A 175 -38.54 -2.63 17.77
C PRO A 175 -37.24 -3.05 17.08
N VAL A 176 -36.45 -3.88 17.75
CA VAL A 176 -35.43 -4.73 17.13
C VAL A 176 -36.14 -5.99 16.66
N ILE A 177 -36.19 -6.23 15.34
CA ILE A 177 -36.94 -7.34 14.76
C ILE A 177 -35.97 -8.33 14.13
N ILE A 178 -36.14 -9.62 14.42
CA ILE A 178 -35.38 -10.72 13.80
C ILE A 178 -36.34 -11.53 12.94
N TYR A 179 -36.15 -11.52 11.62
CA TYR A 179 -36.86 -12.39 10.69
C TYR A 179 -36.05 -13.65 10.39
N THR A 180 -36.71 -14.80 10.35
CA THR A 180 -36.07 -16.09 10.10
C THR A 180 -36.48 -16.63 8.73
N LYS A 181 -35.49 -17.03 7.92
CA LYS A 181 -35.73 -17.60 6.59
C LYS A 181 -36.55 -18.89 6.69
N PRO A 182 -37.68 -19.00 5.99
CA PRO A 182 -38.44 -20.26 5.94
C PRO A 182 -37.72 -21.30 5.08
N ASP A 183 -38.12 -22.56 5.22
CA ASP A 183 -37.56 -23.68 4.45
C ASP A 183 -37.67 -23.43 2.93
N ASP A 184 -38.84 -22.96 2.47
CA ASP A 184 -39.07 -22.52 1.09
C ASP A 184 -39.38 -21.01 1.03
N PRO A 185 -38.37 -20.16 0.84
CA PRO A 185 -38.57 -18.72 0.73
C PRO A 185 -39.27 -18.30 -0.57
N ARG A 186 -39.40 -19.19 -1.57
CA ARG A 186 -40.07 -18.90 -2.84
C ARG A 186 -41.60 -19.04 -2.77
N SER A 187 -42.14 -19.78 -1.81
CA SER A 187 -43.59 -19.92 -1.63
C SER A 187 -44.13 -19.17 -0.40
N ALA A 188 -43.25 -18.74 0.50
CA ALA A 188 -43.63 -18.01 1.71
C ALA A 188 -44.34 -16.68 1.40
N SER A 189 -45.46 -16.43 2.09
CA SER A 189 -46.19 -15.16 2.02
C SER A 189 -45.64 -14.09 2.96
N LYS A 190 -44.97 -14.50 4.04
CA LYS A 190 -44.23 -13.68 5.01
C LYS A 190 -43.24 -14.57 5.76
N TRP A 191 -42.23 -13.97 6.37
CA TRP A 191 -41.28 -14.69 7.24
C TRP A 191 -41.76 -14.66 8.69
N GLU A 192 -41.36 -15.67 9.47
CA GLU A 192 -41.53 -15.65 10.92
C GLU A 192 -40.64 -14.56 11.52
N LYS A 193 -41.13 -13.90 12.59
CA LYS A 193 -40.39 -12.83 13.25
C LYS A 193 -40.46 -12.92 14.76
N ASP A 194 -39.35 -12.58 15.39
CA ASP A 194 -39.23 -12.33 16.82
C ASP A 194 -38.88 -10.85 17.07
N ILE A 195 -39.31 -10.31 18.20
CA ILE A 195 -39.02 -8.94 18.62
C ILE A 195 -38.32 -9.01 19.98
N PRO A 196 -36.99 -9.22 20.01
CA PRO A 196 -36.25 -9.32 21.27
C PRO A 196 -36.33 -8.06 22.15
N PHE A 197 -36.45 -6.88 21.52
CA PHE A 197 -36.52 -5.60 22.23
C PHE A 197 -37.53 -4.69 21.53
N ASP A 198 -38.56 -4.23 22.24
CA ASP A 198 -39.64 -3.39 21.69
C ASP A 198 -39.79 -2.03 22.39
N ASN A 199 -39.04 -1.80 23.47
CA ASN A 199 -39.26 -0.66 24.39
C ASN A 199 -37.96 0.01 24.86
N LEU A 200 -36.80 -0.34 24.28
CA LEU A 200 -35.50 0.10 24.77
C LEU A 200 -34.86 1.21 23.92
N PHE A 201 -34.70 0.96 22.62
CA PHE A 201 -33.83 1.77 21.76
C PHE A 201 -34.61 2.84 21.02
N ARG A 202 -34.02 4.02 20.82
CA ARG A 202 -34.61 5.15 20.10
C ARG A 202 -33.66 5.69 19.05
N VAL A 203 -34.19 6.15 17.92
CA VAL A 203 -33.41 6.81 16.86
C VAL A 203 -32.23 5.92 16.42
N VAL A 204 -32.54 4.68 16.06
CA VAL A 204 -31.52 3.70 15.63
C VAL A 204 -31.05 4.03 14.21
N HIS A 205 -29.79 4.45 14.10
CA HIS A 205 -29.26 5.00 12.83
C HIS A 205 -28.20 4.11 12.17
N GLU A 206 -27.53 3.22 12.91
CA GLU A 206 -26.64 2.23 12.32
C GLU A 206 -26.63 0.93 13.13
N ALA A 207 -26.40 -0.18 12.43
CA ALA A 207 -26.10 -1.46 13.06
C ALA A 207 -25.00 -2.17 12.29
N ILE A 208 -24.19 -2.97 12.97
CA ILE A 208 -23.20 -3.85 12.36
C ILE A 208 -23.28 -5.24 12.98
N VAL A 209 -22.85 -6.23 12.21
CA VAL A 209 -22.71 -7.61 12.70
C VAL A 209 -21.30 -7.78 13.23
N VAL A 210 -21.19 -8.30 14.45
CA VAL A 210 -19.92 -8.64 15.08
C VAL A 210 -19.90 -10.16 15.26
N PRO A 211 -19.14 -10.88 14.41
CA PRO A 211 -19.00 -12.34 14.55
C PRO A 211 -18.53 -12.72 15.95
N SER A 212 -19.01 -13.85 16.47
CA SER A 212 -18.56 -14.39 17.74
C SER A 212 -17.71 -15.64 17.52
N PRO A 213 -16.46 -15.70 18.02
CA PRO A 213 -15.77 -16.99 18.15
C PRO A 213 -16.37 -17.85 19.28
N ASP A 214 -17.08 -17.21 20.22
CA ASP A 214 -17.61 -17.82 21.43
C ASP A 214 -19.15 -18.01 21.36
N ASP A 215 -19.73 -18.61 22.42
CA ASP A 215 -21.19 -18.78 22.60
C ASP A 215 -21.89 -19.47 21.42
N GLY A 216 -21.35 -20.63 21.04
CA GLY A 216 -21.88 -21.40 19.92
C GLY A 216 -21.60 -20.79 18.55
N GLY A 217 -20.92 -19.64 18.48
CA GLY A 217 -20.52 -18.91 17.28
C GLY A 217 -21.66 -18.20 16.56
N LEU A 218 -22.65 -17.72 17.29
CA LEU A 218 -23.74 -16.89 16.77
C LEU A 218 -23.29 -15.44 16.57
N ASP A 219 -23.84 -14.81 15.55
CA ASP A 219 -23.61 -13.41 15.25
C ASP A 219 -24.23 -12.49 16.30
N ARG A 220 -23.54 -11.38 16.56
CA ARG A 220 -23.94 -10.37 17.55
C ARG A 220 -24.19 -9.05 16.84
N ILE A 221 -25.00 -8.18 17.42
CA ILE A 221 -25.38 -6.90 16.81
C ILE A 221 -24.82 -5.77 17.65
N MET A 222 -24.03 -4.88 17.03
CA MET A 222 -23.68 -3.60 17.63
C MET A 222 -24.48 -2.49 16.98
N LEU A 223 -25.05 -1.60 17.78
CA LEU A 223 -26.10 -0.69 17.36
C LEU A 223 -25.79 0.73 17.87
N ALA A 224 -25.88 1.71 16.97
CA ALA A 224 -25.77 3.13 17.27
C ALA A 224 -27.17 3.76 17.36
N SER A 225 -27.51 4.28 18.54
CA SER A 225 -28.81 4.89 18.82
C SER A 225 -28.67 6.06 19.81
N ARG A 226 -29.81 6.62 20.21
CA ARG A 226 -29.90 7.66 21.24
C ARG A 226 -29.39 7.19 22.61
N GLU A 227 -29.39 5.89 22.87
CA GLU A 227 -28.81 5.26 24.06
C GLU A 227 -27.28 5.14 23.98
N GLY A 228 -26.68 5.50 22.84
CA GLY A 228 -25.25 5.39 22.54
C GLY A 228 -24.94 4.15 21.73
N ILE A 229 -23.93 3.38 22.17
CA ILE A 229 -23.48 2.15 21.54
C ILE A 229 -23.96 0.97 22.37
N SER A 230 -24.87 0.19 21.80
CA SER A 230 -25.44 -1.01 22.42
C SER A 230 -24.94 -2.27 21.73
N PHE A 231 -24.65 -3.31 22.52
CA PHE A 231 -24.22 -4.61 22.06
C PHE A 231 -25.24 -5.67 22.44
N LEU A 232 -25.81 -6.36 21.46
CA LEU A 232 -26.92 -7.31 21.59
C LEU A 232 -26.46 -8.70 21.15
N TRP A 233 -26.81 -9.73 21.89
CA TRP A 233 -26.51 -11.13 21.53
C TRP A 233 -27.58 -12.09 22.04
N PHE A 234 -27.68 -13.25 21.41
CA PHE A 234 -28.48 -14.36 21.91
C PHE A 234 -27.60 -15.32 22.69
N SER A 235 -27.82 -15.42 24.00
CA SER A 235 -27.06 -16.30 24.88
C SER A 235 -27.50 -17.75 24.67
N THR A 236 -26.60 -18.60 24.17
CA THR A 236 -26.97 -20.01 23.92
C THR A 236 -27.18 -20.80 25.22
N SER A 237 -26.58 -20.32 26.31
CA SER A 237 -26.69 -20.90 27.65
C SER A 237 -28.03 -20.57 28.33
N THR A 238 -28.51 -19.33 28.22
CA THR A 238 -29.78 -18.88 28.82
C THR A 238 -30.96 -18.99 27.87
N LYS A 239 -30.71 -19.20 26.57
CA LYS A 239 -31.68 -19.19 25.46
C LYS A 239 -32.49 -17.90 25.41
N LYS A 240 -31.84 -16.77 25.69
CA LYS A 240 -32.44 -15.44 25.73
C LYS A 240 -31.55 -14.42 25.05
N TRP A 241 -32.20 -13.38 24.55
CA TRP A 241 -31.52 -12.16 24.13
C TRP A 241 -31.04 -11.37 25.34
N GLU A 242 -29.79 -10.94 25.27
CA GLU A 242 -29.10 -10.13 26.26
C GLU A 242 -28.53 -8.89 25.58
N TYR A 243 -28.28 -7.84 26.36
CA TYR A 243 -27.69 -6.60 25.85
C TYR A 243 -26.81 -5.91 26.89
N LYS A 244 -25.88 -5.08 26.40
CA LYS A 244 -25.09 -4.15 27.21
C LYS A 244 -24.87 -2.84 26.45
N ILE A 245 -25.06 -1.71 27.13
CA ILE A 245 -24.62 -0.40 26.63
C ILE A 245 -23.12 -0.27 26.92
N LEU A 246 -22.31 -0.16 25.86
CA LEU A 246 -20.85 -0.06 25.95
C LEU A 246 -20.39 1.39 26.14
N GLY A 247 -21.16 2.34 25.62
CA GLY A 247 -20.90 3.77 25.74
C GLY A 247 -22.16 4.56 25.47
N THR A 248 -22.32 5.72 26.12
CA THR A 248 -23.57 6.50 26.04
C THR A 248 -23.57 7.56 24.94
N GLY A 249 -22.49 7.70 24.17
CA GLY A 249 -22.42 8.67 23.08
C GLY A 249 -22.31 10.12 23.52
N LEU A 250 -22.71 11.03 22.62
CA LEU A 250 -22.87 12.45 22.91
C LEU A 250 -23.95 12.64 24.01
N PRO A 251 -23.69 13.42 25.07
CA PRO A 251 -24.72 13.75 26.06
C PRO A 251 -25.86 14.58 25.45
N GLN A 252 -27.06 14.46 26.04
CA GLN A 252 -28.17 15.32 25.67
C GLN A 252 -27.87 16.79 26.01
N ILE A 253 -28.08 17.69 25.05
CA ILE A 253 -27.89 19.13 25.21
C ILE A 253 -29.21 19.83 24.90
N SER A 254 -29.82 20.45 25.92
CA SER A 254 -31.05 21.24 25.79
C SER A 254 -32.18 20.44 25.11
N ASP A 255 -32.83 21.05 24.13
CA ASP A 255 -33.93 20.61 23.29
C ASP A 255 -33.48 19.90 22.01
N ASN A 256 -32.17 19.63 21.84
CA ASN A 256 -31.68 18.86 20.71
C ASN A 256 -32.19 17.40 20.81
N PRO A 257 -33.00 16.91 19.84
CA PRO A 257 -33.52 15.55 19.87
C PRO A 257 -32.46 14.48 19.56
N TYR A 258 -31.27 14.89 19.10
CA TYR A 258 -30.17 14.02 18.70
C TYR A 258 -29.04 14.04 19.71
N TRP A 259 -28.91 12.93 20.45
CA TRP A 259 -27.77 12.61 21.30
C TRP A 259 -27.44 11.11 21.15
N GLY A 260 -26.48 10.59 21.92
CA GLY A 260 -26.00 9.22 21.74
C GLY A 260 -25.08 9.10 20.53
N SER A 261 -25.29 8.08 19.71
CA SER A 261 -24.45 7.73 18.57
C SER A 261 -25.27 7.62 17.29
N GLY A 262 -24.75 8.18 16.19
CA GLY A 262 -25.37 8.08 14.86
C GLY A 262 -24.82 6.94 14.00
N SER A 263 -23.54 6.62 14.15
CA SER A 263 -22.93 5.48 13.46
C SER A 263 -21.95 4.76 14.35
N VAL A 264 -21.71 3.48 14.08
CA VAL A 264 -20.76 2.65 14.81
C VAL A 264 -20.06 1.68 13.88
N SER A 265 -18.77 1.46 14.12
CA SER A 265 -17.98 0.40 13.51
C SER A 265 -16.95 -0.12 14.51
N VAL A 266 -16.42 -1.31 14.28
CA VAL A 266 -15.46 -1.97 15.18
C VAL A 266 -14.12 -2.10 14.47
N GLY A 267 -13.08 -1.58 15.10
CA GLY A 267 -11.72 -1.65 14.61
C GLY A 267 -10.96 -2.86 15.16
N ARG A 268 -10.44 -3.68 14.26
CA ARG A 268 -9.50 -4.76 14.57
C ARG A 268 -8.13 -4.19 14.92
N VAL A 269 -7.48 -4.83 15.88
CA VAL A 269 -6.05 -4.60 16.20
C VAL A 269 -5.38 -5.97 16.24
N HIS A 270 -4.73 -6.33 15.14
CA HIS A 270 -4.13 -7.63 14.91
C HIS A 270 -5.14 -8.78 15.13
N ASN A 271 -4.94 -9.60 16.17
CA ASN A 271 -5.80 -10.75 16.49
C ASN A 271 -7.04 -10.38 17.32
N ASP A 272 -7.16 -9.11 17.73
CA ASP A 272 -8.32 -8.62 18.45
C ASP A 272 -9.30 -7.97 17.47
N HIS A 273 -10.35 -8.70 17.10
CA HIS A 273 -11.41 -8.25 16.20
C HIS A 273 -12.29 -7.15 16.83
N THR A 274 -12.09 -6.84 18.11
CA THR A 274 -12.75 -5.76 18.84
C THR A 274 -11.72 -4.94 19.62
N GLY A 275 -10.67 -4.50 18.93
CA GLY A 275 -9.57 -3.73 19.53
C GLY A 275 -10.03 -2.35 19.99
N TYR A 276 -10.85 -1.68 19.17
CA TYR A 276 -11.53 -0.44 19.53
C TYR A 276 -12.88 -0.29 18.82
N ILE A 277 -13.70 0.67 19.24
CA ILE A 277 -15.00 0.96 18.60
C ILE A 277 -14.98 2.40 18.11
N ALA A 278 -15.24 2.63 16.83
CA ALA A 278 -15.38 3.96 16.24
C ALA A 278 -16.85 4.38 16.19
N SER A 279 -17.13 5.66 16.39
CA SER A 279 -18.49 6.19 16.32
C SER A 279 -18.53 7.63 15.80
N SER A 280 -19.57 7.94 15.02
CA SER A 280 -19.99 9.33 14.81
C SER A 280 -21.17 9.67 15.73
N GLU A 281 -21.18 10.89 16.26
CA GLU A 281 -22.14 11.29 17.28
C GLU A 281 -22.73 12.68 17.01
N ALA A 282 -24.03 12.91 17.19
CA ALA A 282 -25.13 11.93 17.29
C ALA A 282 -25.62 11.53 15.87
N MET A 283 -26.93 11.22 15.70
CA MET A 283 -27.53 11.04 14.37
C MET A 283 -27.18 12.24 13.47
N HIS A 284 -26.57 11.95 12.32
CA HIS A 284 -26.07 12.93 11.36
C HIS A 284 -25.16 14.01 11.98
N GLY A 285 -24.46 13.72 13.08
CA GLY A 285 -23.83 14.72 13.93
C GLY A 285 -22.50 15.30 13.42
N HIS A 286 -21.75 15.88 14.37
CA HIS A 286 -20.49 16.60 14.12
C HIS A 286 -19.28 15.97 14.79
N PHE A 287 -19.48 14.99 15.66
CA PHE A 287 -18.39 14.44 16.46
C PHE A 287 -17.92 13.12 15.86
N VAL A 288 -16.60 12.96 15.81
CA VAL A 288 -15.96 11.65 15.64
C VAL A 288 -15.39 11.25 16.98
N SER A 289 -15.71 10.05 17.43
CA SER A 289 -15.26 9.51 18.70
C SER A 289 -14.79 8.07 18.54
N VAL A 290 -13.96 7.64 19.47
CA VAL A 290 -13.55 6.25 19.62
C VAL A 290 -13.72 5.81 21.07
N TYR A 291 -13.99 4.54 21.25
CA TYR A 291 -14.05 3.89 22.55
C TYR A 291 -12.90 2.91 22.62
N VAL A 292 -12.04 3.11 23.61
CA VAL A 292 -10.84 2.30 23.84
C VAL A 292 -11.05 1.52 25.13
N LYS A 293 -10.66 0.25 25.10
CA LYS A 293 -10.69 -0.61 26.28
C LYS A 293 -9.38 -0.57 27.06
N ASP A 294 -9.44 -0.90 28.35
CA ASP A 294 -8.26 -1.00 29.20
C ASP A 294 -7.22 -2.00 28.64
N GLU A 295 -5.92 -1.76 28.85
CA GLU A 295 -4.82 -2.56 28.27
C GLU A 295 -4.90 -4.06 28.57
N ASN A 296 -5.49 -4.44 29.72
CA ASN A 296 -5.60 -5.82 30.15
C ASN A 296 -6.97 -6.44 29.84
N ALA A 297 -7.82 -5.74 29.08
CA ALA A 297 -9.12 -6.25 28.70
C ALA A 297 -8.98 -7.47 27.77
N PRO A 298 -9.85 -8.49 27.92
CA PRO A 298 -9.81 -9.66 27.07
C PRO A 298 -10.06 -9.30 25.60
N SER A 299 -9.32 -9.94 24.70
CA SER A 299 -9.55 -9.82 23.25
C SER A 299 -10.87 -10.46 22.85
N ASN A 300 -11.54 -9.90 21.85
CA ASN A 300 -12.80 -10.41 21.29
C ASN A 300 -13.99 -10.49 22.27
N GLN A 301 -13.87 -9.94 23.48
CA GLN A 301 -14.88 -9.94 24.55
C GLN A 301 -15.31 -8.51 24.89
N PRO A 302 -16.07 -7.83 24.01
CA PRO A 302 -16.45 -6.43 24.20
C PRO A 302 -17.35 -6.22 25.43
N VAL A 303 -18.08 -7.24 25.87
CA VAL A 303 -18.98 -7.16 27.03
C VAL A 303 -18.21 -7.13 28.35
N ASP A 304 -17.03 -7.75 28.43
CA ASP A 304 -16.24 -7.82 29.67
C ASP A 304 -15.23 -6.67 29.80
N ALA A 305 -15.07 -5.88 28.73
CA ALA A 305 -14.22 -4.71 28.70
C ALA A 305 -14.89 -3.48 29.35
N HIS A 306 -14.07 -2.64 30.00
CA HIS A 306 -14.43 -1.26 30.31
C HIS A 306 -14.00 -0.37 29.15
N TRP A 307 -14.92 0.44 28.64
CA TRP A 307 -14.71 1.28 27.46
C TRP A 307 -14.69 2.75 27.83
N THR A 308 -13.63 3.45 27.43
CA THR A 308 -13.46 4.90 27.64
C THR A 308 -13.69 5.64 26.34
N ARG A 309 -14.58 6.64 26.35
CA ARG A 309 -14.88 7.50 25.20
C ARG A 309 -13.82 8.59 25.03
N HIS A 310 -13.24 8.68 23.84
CA HIS A 310 -12.35 9.76 23.41
C HIS A 310 -12.98 10.49 22.21
N VAL A 311 -13.12 11.81 22.30
CA VAL A 311 -13.51 12.64 21.14
C VAL A 311 -12.27 12.94 20.33
N LEU A 312 -12.27 12.57 19.05
CA LEU A 312 -11.17 12.84 18.15
C LEU A 312 -11.33 14.21 17.49
N ASP A 313 -12.53 14.53 17.01
CA ASP A 313 -12.80 15.76 16.28
C ASP A 313 -14.24 16.25 16.51
N ASN A 314 -14.43 17.55 16.37
CA ASN A 314 -15.72 18.23 16.38
C ASN A 314 -15.83 19.18 15.18
N TYR A 315 -16.77 18.88 14.28
CA TYR A 315 -17.05 19.66 13.08
C TYR A 315 -18.23 20.63 13.24
N SER A 316 -18.65 20.98 14.45
CA SER A 316 -19.74 21.94 14.67
C SER A 316 -19.36 23.34 14.18
N LEU A 317 -20.31 24.03 13.56
CA LEU A 317 -20.18 25.44 13.18
C LEU A 317 -21.20 26.28 13.99
N PRO A 318 -20.97 27.57 14.25
CA PRO A 318 -21.91 28.40 15.00
C PRO A 318 -23.32 28.49 14.39
N SER A 319 -23.47 28.18 13.10
CA SER A 319 -24.73 28.23 12.35
C SER A 319 -25.32 26.84 12.04
N SER A 320 -24.68 25.73 12.43
CA SER A 320 -25.26 24.41 12.20
C SER A 320 -26.43 24.21 13.16
N GLY A 321 -27.59 23.79 12.63
CA GLY A 321 -28.72 23.37 13.44
C GLY A 321 -28.38 22.11 14.28
N PHE A 322 -29.39 21.34 14.65
CA PHE A 322 -29.17 20.13 15.45
C PHE A 322 -28.46 19.00 14.70
N SER A 323 -28.41 19.07 13.38
CA SER A 323 -27.74 18.11 12.52
C SER A 323 -26.44 18.66 11.94
N GLY A 324 -25.45 17.79 11.84
CA GLY A 324 -24.17 18.03 11.20
C GLY A 324 -23.99 17.31 9.86
N THR A 325 -22.77 16.82 9.63
CA THR A 325 -22.27 16.48 8.30
C THR A 325 -21.75 15.04 8.20
N ILE A 326 -21.82 14.25 9.28
CA ILE A 326 -21.27 12.89 9.32
C ILE A 326 -22.41 11.88 9.25
N HIS A 327 -22.42 11.01 8.23
CA HIS A 327 -23.47 9.99 8.09
C HIS A 327 -23.03 8.60 8.57
N GLN A 328 -21.76 8.22 8.33
CA GLN A 328 -21.28 6.86 8.59
C GLN A 328 -19.81 6.85 9.05
N VAL A 329 -19.48 5.88 9.91
CA VAL A 329 -18.10 5.43 10.13
C VAL A 329 -17.93 3.96 9.71
N VAL A 330 -16.78 3.63 9.14
CA VAL A 330 -16.42 2.25 8.74
C VAL A 330 -14.97 1.99 9.17
N CYS A 331 -14.71 0.85 9.81
CA CYS A 331 -13.36 0.40 10.11
C CYS A 331 -12.85 -0.56 9.04
N ALA A 332 -11.62 -0.37 8.57
CA ALA A 332 -10.95 -1.26 7.63
C ALA A 332 -9.43 -1.07 7.69
N ASP A 333 -8.68 -2.16 7.55
CA ASP A 333 -7.21 -2.20 7.41
C ASP A 333 -6.80 -1.71 6.03
N ILE A 334 -6.83 -0.38 5.86
CA ILE A 334 -6.66 0.25 4.56
C ILE A 334 -5.20 0.19 4.15
N ASP A 335 -4.22 0.24 5.07
CA ASP A 335 -2.79 0.15 4.73
C ASP A 335 -2.12 -1.22 4.95
N GLY A 336 -2.85 -2.20 5.48
CA GLY A 336 -2.46 -3.60 5.55
C GLY A 336 -1.56 -3.96 6.73
N ASP A 337 -1.45 -3.11 7.75
CA ASP A 337 -0.61 -3.33 8.92
C ASP A 337 -1.25 -4.26 9.97
N GLY A 338 -2.49 -4.71 9.70
CA GLY A 338 -3.29 -5.55 10.58
C GLY A 338 -4.07 -4.77 11.64
N VAL A 339 -4.08 -3.43 11.57
CA VAL A 339 -4.87 -2.55 12.42
C VAL A 339 -5.85 -1.78 11.54
N ASP A 340 -7.14 -1.89 11.85
CA ASP A 340 -8.13 -1.14 11.07
C ASP A 340 -7.97 0.37 11.30
N GLU A 341 -8.00 1.15 10.23
CA GLU A 341 -8.26 2.59 10.25
C GLU A 341 -9.77 2.89 10.33
N VAL A 342 -10.12 4.13 10.71
CA VAL A 342 -11.51 4.63 10.68
C VAL A 342 -11.73 5.53 9.47
N LEU A 343 -12.60 5.12 8.56
CA LEU A 343 -13.12 5.94 7.48
C LEU A 343 -14.41 6.66 7.94
N VAL A 344 -14.48 7.97 7.71
CA VAL A 344 -15.64 8.80 8.08
C VAL A 344 -16.26 9.41 6.83
N ALA A 345 -17.53 9.09 6.59
CA ALA A 345 -18.32 9.58 5.47
C ALA A 345 -18.91 10.97 5.78
N MET A 346 -18.35 12.00 5.15
CA MET A 346 -18.78 13.37 5.29
C MET A 346 -19.71 13.75 4.13
N MET A 347 -20.97 14.01 4.46
CA MET A 347 -22.05 14.33 3.51
C MET A 347 -21.75 15.59 2.70
N GLY A 348 -21.16 16.60 3.32
CA GLY A 348 -21.09 17.96 2.82
C GLY A 348 -21.82 18.92 3.75
N SER A 349 -21.73 20.20 3.46
CA SER A 349 -22.28 21.26 4.30
C SER A 349 -22.84 22.42 3.47
N ALA A 350 -23.72 23.19 4.09
CA ALA A 350 -24.19 24.48 3.59
C ALA A 350 -23.91 25.55 4.67
N PRO A 351 -22.99 26.51 4.43
CA PRO A 351 -22.18 26.70 3.21
C PRO A 351 -21.16 25.57 2.98
N PRO A 352 -20.68 25.37 1.74
CA PRO A 352 -19.71 24.31 1.42
C PRO A 352 -18.41 24.40 2.21
N SER A 353 -17.92 23.24 2.66
CA SER A 353 -16.65 23.11 3.39
C SER A 353 -15.95 21.81 3.01
N TRP A 354 -14.68 21.90 2.62
CA TRP A 354 -13.84 20.72 2.33
C TRP A 354 -13.64 19.84 3.57
N ASN A 355 -13.55 20.46 4.76
CA ASN A 355 -13.41 19.72 6.02
C ASN A 355 -14.65 18.87 6.33
N GLN A 356 -15.81 19.26 5.79
CA GLN A 356 -17.10 18.62 6.02
C GLN A 356 -17.65 17.85 4.80
N THR A 357 -16.83 17.66 3.76
CA THR A 357 -17.22 16.95 2.51
C THR A 357 -16.22 15.86 2.18
N GLY A 358 -16.67 14.64 1.88
CA GLY A 358 -15.83 13.51 1.45
C GLY A 358 -15.37 12.56 2.54
N VAL A 359 -14.16 12.00 2.44
CA VAL A 359 -13.73 10.89 3.32
C VAL A 359 -12.50 11.29 4.13
N TRP A 360 -12.63 11.23 5.45
CA TRP A 360 -11.50 11.28 6.38
C TRP A 360 -11.09 9.87 6.77
N CYS A 361 -9.80 9.63 6.92
CA CYS A 361 -9.22 8.40 7.46
C CYS A 361 -8.46 8.72 8.75
N TYR A 362 -8.76 8.00 9.83
CA TYR A 362 -8.07 8.11 11.11
C TYR A 362 -7.27 6.84 11.37
N LYS A 363 -5.96 6.99 11.58
CA LYS A 363 -5.05 5.89 11.92
C LYS A 363 -4.67 5.95 13.40
N PRO A 364 -4.86 4.87 14.18
CA PRO A 364 -4.37 4.81 15.55
C PRO A 364 -2.85 5.00 15.61
N VAL A 365 -2.37 5.90 16.46
CA VAL A 365 -0.93 6.10 16.71
C VAL A 365 -0.54 5.76 18.15
N ASP A 366 -1.49 5.93 19.08
CA ASP A 366 -1.38 5.48 20.46
C ASP A 366 -2.79 5.15 20.95
N LEU A 367 -3.20 3.91 20.70
CA LEU A 367 -4.57 3.47 20.98
C LEU A 367 -4.87 3.55 22.48
N LYS A 368 -3.89 3.23 23.35
CA LYS A 368 -4.02 3.30 24.81
C LYS A 368 -4.52 4.67 25.28
N ASN A 369 -3.99 5.73 24.69
CA ASN A 369 -4.34 7.10 25.05
C ASN A 369 -5.42 7.70 24.12
N GLY A 370 -5.99 6.91 23.21
CA GLY A 370 -7.00 7.36 22.25
C GLY A 370 -6.46 8.38 21.25
N ILE A 371 -5.18 8.30 20.88
CA ILE A 371 -4.53 9.24 19.95
C ILE A 371 -4.53 8.64 18.54
N PHE A 372 -5.08 9.41 17.60
CA PHE A 372 -5.20 9.07 16.20
C PHE A 372 -4.63 10.20 15.34
N SER A 373 -3.94 9.84 14.26
CA SER A 373 -3.62 10.77 13.17
C SER A 373 -4.75 10.78 12.14
N LYS A 374 -4.96 11.90 11.43
CA LYS A 374 -6.05 12.07 10.46
C LYS A 374 -5.53 12.49 9.09
N PHE A 375 -6.06 11.88 8.03
CA PHE A 375 -5.70 12.15 6.63
C PHE A 375 -6.96 12.25 5.75
N LYS A 376 -6.94 13.13 4.75
CA LYS A 376 -8.04 13.30 3.81
C LYS A 376 -7.85 12.35 2.63
N LEU A 377 -8.84 11.50 2.34
CA LEU A 377 -8.80 10.56 1.20
C LEU A 377 -9.67 11.02 0.02
N SER A 378 -10.67 11.86 0.26
CA SER A 378 -11.57 12.38 -0.78
C SER A 378 -12.20 13.71 -0.37
N ASP A 379 -12.42 14.58 -1.36
CA ASP A 379 -13.12 15.87 -1.23
C ASP A 379 -14.51 15.88 -1.88
N VAL A 380 -14.97 14.75 -2.42
CA VAL A 380 -16.31 14.58 -3.01
C VAL A 380 -17.24 13.99 -1.96
N SER A 381 -18.46 14.52 -1.85
CA SER A 381 -19.49 14.07 -0.90
C SER A 381 -19.53 12.55 -0.72
N ALA A 382 -19.61 12.09 0.53
CA ALA A 382 -19.78 10.69 0.88
C ALA A 382 -20.92 10.54 1.89
N GLY A 383 -22.06 10.04 1.44
CA GLY A 383 -23.15 9.60 2.31
C GLY A 383 -22.86 8.22 2.89
N ARG A 384 -22.30 7.31 2.11
CA ARG A 384 -22.00 5.95 2.57
C ARG A 384 -20.71 5.46 1.91
N ILE A 385 -20.00 4.58 2.61
CA ILE A 385 -18.71 3.99 2.18
C ILE A 385 -18.86 2.47 2.13
N ALA A 386 -18.42 1.87 1.02
CA ALA A 386 -18.27 0.43 0.87
C ALA A 386 -16.78 0.09 0.67
N VAL A 387 -16.23 -0.82 1.47
CA VAL A 387 -14.81 -1.22 1.41
C VAL A 387 -14.68 -2.65 0.90
N ALA A 388 -13.91 -2.85 -0.17
CA ALA A 388 -13.68 -4.16 -0.76
C ALA A 388 -12.40 -4.21 -1.60
N ASN A 389 -11.98 -5.43 -1.92
CA ASN A 389 -10.98 -5.73 -2.95
C ASN A 389 -11.58 -5.53 -4.36
N PHE A 390 -11.92 -4.29 -4.76
CA PHE A 390 -12.57 -4.04 -6.05
C PHE A 390 -11.67 -4.36 -7.25
N ARG A 391 -10.34 -4.27 -7.09
CA ARG A 391 -9.36 -4.57 -8.15
C ARG A 391 -8.50 -5.79 -7.85
N SER A 392 -7.89 -5.81 -6.67
CA SER A 392 -6.82 -6.74 -6.29
C SER A 392 -7.15 -7.45 -4.98
N ARG A 393 -6.58 -8.64 -4.75
CA ARG A 393 -6.84 -9.44 -3.53
C ARG A 393 -6.15 -8.89 -2.27
N HIS A 394 -5.12 -8.06 -2.45
CA HIS A 394 -4.17 -7.71 -1.40
C HIS A 394 -4.28 -6.27 -0.92
N ILE A 395 -5.11 -5.47 -1.58
CA ILE A 395 -5.22 -4.04 -1.30
C ILE A 395 -6.71 -3.69 -1.33
N LEU A 396 -7.19 -3.08 -0.25
CA LEU A 396 -8.56 -2.61 -0.13
C LEU A 396 -8.74 -1.29 -0.86
N ASP A 397 -9.76 -1.27 -1.71
CA ASP A 397 -10.30 -0.08 -2.33
C ASP A 397 -11.55 0.36 -1.54
N PHE A 398 -12.01 1.59 -1.72
CA PHE A 398 -13.31 2.01 -1.18
C PHE A 398 -14.15 2.73 -2.22
N ALA A 399 -15.46 2.56 -2.15
CA ALA A 399 -16.44 3.22 -3.01
C ALA A 399 -17.36 4.11 -2.18
N THR A 400 -17.79 5.22 -2.75
CA THR A 400 -18.71 6.16 -2.10
C THR A 400 -19.86 6.54 -3.03
N ILE A 401 -20.98 6.93 -2.42
CA ILE A 401 -22.05 7.68 -3.10
C ILE A 401 -22.18 9.05 -2.42
N SER A 402 -22.38 10.10 -3.20
CA SER A 402 -22.73 11.42 -2.67
C SER A 402 -23.98 11.35 -1.81
N TYR A 403 -24.01 12.08 -0.69
CA TYR A 403 -25.24 12.30 0.04
C TYR A 403 -26.05 13.40 -0.65
N SER A 404 -27.17 13.02 -1.26
CA SER A 404 -28.10 13.96 -1.86
C SER A 404 -29.52 13.47 -1.64
N VAL A 405 -30.20 14.07 -0.66
CA VAL A 405 -31.56 13.72 -0.26
C VAL A 405 -32.42 14.98 -0.28
N PRO A 406 -33.37 15.10 -1.23
CA PRO A 406 -34.23 16.26 -1.35
C PRO A 406 -34.94 16.61 -0.04
N GLY A 407 -34.94 17.89 0.31
CA GLY A 407 -35.55 18.38 1.56
C GLY A 407 -34.71 18.19 2.82
N TYR A 408 -33.52 17.60 2.72
CA TYR A 408 -32.57 17.49 3.83
C TYR A 408 -31.21 18.13 3.50
N PHE A 409 -30.42 17.52 2.63
CA PHE A 409 -29.15 18.06 2.13
C PHE A 409 -28.89 17.50 0.73
N GLU A 410 -28.62 18.38 -0.22
CA GLU A 410 -28.41 18.03 -1.62
C GLU A 410 -27.01 18.45 -2.06
N SER A 411 -26.13 17.46 -2.24
CA SER A 411 -24.83 17.68 -2.86
C SER A 411 -25.03 18.15 -4.31
N PRO A 412 -24.32 19.21 -4.78
CA PRO A 412 -24.61 19.86 -6.06
C PRO A 412 -24.36 18.98 -7.29
N LEU A 413 -23.58 17.92 -7.16
CA LEU A 413 -23.34 16.90 -8.18
C LEU A 413 -23.27 15.54 -7.50
N PRO A 414 -24.38 14.80 -7.42
CA PRO A 414 -24.37 13.45 -6.88
C PRO A 414 -23.52 12.54 -7.78
N LEU A 415 -22.65 11.73 -7.18
CA LEU A 415 -21.70 10.85 -7.89
C LEU A 415 -21.63 9.50 -7.19
N VAL A 416 -21.38 8.45 -7.96
CA VAL A 416 -20.91 7.15 -7.47
C VAL A 416 -19.44 7.03 -7.84
N MET A 417 -18.58 6.88 -6.83
CA MET A 417 -17.13 6.94 -6.97
C MET A 417 -16.47 5.66 -6.47
N LEU A 418 -15.42 5.23 -7.14
CA LEU A 418 -14.44 4.27 -6.65
C LEU A 418 -13.13 5.00 -6.37
N TYR A 419 -12.48 4.67 -5.26
CA TYR A 419 -11.16 5.15 -4.90
C TYR A 419 -10.24 3.94 -4.88
N GLU A 420 -9.42 3.84 -5.91
CA GLU A 420 -8.55 2.70 -6.18
C GLU A 420 -7.23 2.90 -5.45
N ALA A 421 -6.91 2.02 -4.51
CA ALA A 421 -5.66 2.05 -3.80
C ALA A 421 -4.50 1.81 -4.78
N THR A 422 -3.58 2.75 -4.81
CA THR A 422 -2.46 2.82 -5.75
C THR A 422 -1.20 3.25 -4.99
N PRO A 423 -0.54 2.32 -4.26
CA PRO A 423 0.75 2.59 -3.64
C PRO A 423 1.75 3.17 -4.65
N ILE A 424 1.84 2.57 -5.84
CA ILE A 424 2.61 3.12 -6.95
C ILE A 424 1.71 4.05 -7.77
N THR A 425 2.08 5.32 -7.89
CA THR A 425 1.42 6.28 -8.79
C THR A 425 2.33 6.66 -9.95
N ALA A 426 1.76 7.22 -11.02
CA ALA A 426 2.52 7.66 -12.18
C ALA A 426 1.93 8.89 -12.85
N GLU A 427 2.81 9.74 -13.36
CA GLU A 427 2.46 10.99 -14.05
C GLU A 427 3.24 11.12 -15.36
N LYS A 428 2.62 11.70 -16.39
CA LYS A 428 3.29 11.95 -17.66
C LYS A 428 4.18 13.19 -17.55
N LEU A 429 5.46 13.05 -17.91
CA LEU A 429 6.43 14.14 -18.01
C LEU A 429 6.90 14.28 -19.46
N ASN A 430 6.25 15.15 -20.24
CA ASN A 430 6.55 15.33 -21.67
C ASN A 430 6.48 14.00 -22.47
N GLY A 431 7.63 13.47 -22.89
CA GLY A 431 7.78 12.19 -23.59
C GLY A 431 8.09 11.00 -22.67
N GLU A 432 8.13 11.22 -21.36
CA GLU A 432 8.52 10.25 -20.33
C GLU A 432 7.38 10.09 -19.29
N VAL A 433 7.57 9.17 -18.36
CA VAL A 433 6.68 8.97 -17.21
C VAL A 433 7.50 9.01 -15.92
N VAL A 434 6.94 9.62 -14.88
CA VAL A 434 7.51 9.60 -13.52
C VAL A 434 6.65 8.68 -12.68
N PHE A 435 7.26 7.65 -12.11
CA PHE A 435 6.70 6.83 -11.05
C PHE A 435 7.02 7.44 -9.69
N HIS A 436 6.01 7.47 -8.83
CA HIS A 436 6.17 7.71 -7.41
C HIS A 436 5.90 6.40 -6.67
N VAL A 437 6.88 5.94 -5.91
CA VAL A 437 6.82 4.69 -5.16
C VAL A 437 6.98 4.96 -3.66
N PRO A 438 6.28 4.22 -2.79
CA PRO A 438 6.50 4.35 -1.36
C PRO A 438 7.85 3.72 -0.97
N ARG A 439 8.38 4.11 0.19
CA ARG A 439 9.52 3.41 0.76
C ARG A 439 9.06 1.98 1.13
N PRO A 440 9.80 0.92 0.76
CA PRO A 440 9.34 -0.43 1.02
C PRO A 440 9.10 -0.69 2.51
N ALA A 441 9.95 -0.13 3.38
CA ALA A 441 9.83 -0.21 4.83
C ALA A 441 8.59 0.48 5.45
N GLU A 442 7.86 1.30 4.67
CA GLU A 442 6.67 2.04 5.11
C GLU A 442 5.36 1.45 4.56
N VAL A 443 5.44 0.33 3.84
CA VAL A 443 4.26 -0.39 3.33
C VAL A 443 4.18 -1.78 3.92
N HIS A 444 2.96 -2.32 3.92
CA HIS A 444 2.65 -3.68 4.40
C HIS A 444 2.07 -4.58 3.30
N VAL A 445 1.81 -4.00 2.13
CA VAL A 445 1.26 -4.69 0.96
C VAL A 445 2.20 -4.56 -0.23
N THR A 446 2.27 -5.62 -1.03
CA THR A 446 2.99 -5.61 -2.30
C THR A 446 2.15 -4.94 -3.37
N ASP A 447 2.76 -4.09 -4.19
CA ASP A 447 2.14 -3.51 -5.38
C ASP A 447 2.97 -3.81 -6.64
N GLU A 448 2.28 -4.06 -7.75
CA GLU A 448 2.88 -4.39 -9.05
C GLU A 448 2.16 -3.61 -10.16
N VAL A 449 2.93 -2.85 -10.94
CA VAL A 449 2.43 -2.04 -12.05
C VAL A 449 3.17 -2.41 -13.34
N ALA A 450 2.48 -3.09 -14.25
CA ALA A 450 2.96 -3.29 -15.62
C ALA A 450 2.95 -1.96 -16.39
N PHE A 451 3.99 -1.66 -17.17
CA PHE A 451 4.09 -0.35 -17.82
C PHE A 451 4.57 -0.38 -19.29
N LEU A 452 5.43 -1.32 -19.67
CA LEU A 452 5.95 -1.41 -21.04
C LEU A 452 6.02 -2.86 -21.53
N ASP A 453 5.42 -3.15 -22.68
CA ASP A 453 5.59 -4.41 -23.42
C ASP A 453 6.54 -4.18 -24.60
N VAL A 454 7.77 -4.72 -24.53
CA VAL A 454 8.85 -4.47 -25.48
C VAL A 454 9.79 -5.66 -25.59
N ALA A 455 10.31 -5.91 -26.79
CA ALA A 455 11.35 -6.91 -27.04
C ALA A 455 11.02 -8.33 -26.53
N GLY A 456 9.76 -8.74 -26.67
CA GLY A 456 9.27 -10.05 -26.18
C GLY A 456 9.12 -10.12 -24.67
N CYS A 457 9.09 -8.98 -23.96
CA CYS A 457 8.99 -8.89 -22.52
C CYS A 457 7.92 -7.88 -22.07
N LYS A 458 7.23 -8.14 -20.97
CA LYS A 458 6.45 -7.16 -20.21
C LYS A 458 7.25 -6.73 -18.99
N LEU A 459 7.47 -5.43 -18.87
CA LEU A 459 8.13 -4.81 -17.74
C LEU A 459 7.08 -4.37 -16.72
N ALA A 460 7.30 -4.71 -15.45
CA ALA A 460 6.50 -4.25 -14.33
C ALA A 460 7.38 -3.70 -13.21
N LEU A 461 6.97 -2.59 -12.61
CA LEU A 461 7.58 -2.03 -11.40
C LEU A 461 6.91 -2.67 -10.19
N VAL A 462 7.70 -3.16 -9.25
CA VAL A 462 7.22 -3.88 -8.06
C VAL A 462 7.81 -3.28 -6.80
N VAL A 463 6.97 -3.07 -5.79
CA VAL A 463 7.38 -2.72 -4.43
C VAL A 463 6.95 -3.84 -3.50
N VAL A 464 7.90 -4.41 -2.75
CA VAL A 464 7.67 -5.51 -1.82
C VAL A 464 8.07 -5.08 -0.40
N PRO A 465 7.19 -5.19 0.60
CA PRO A 465 7.46 -4.79 1.98
C PRO A 465 8.54 -5.66 2.64
N PRO A 466 9.03 -5.27 3.84
CA PRO A 466 9.98 -6.06 4.59
C PRO A 466 9.48 -7.46 4.90
N LEU A 467 10.43 -8.41 5.01
CA LEU A 467 10.21 -9.78 5.47
C LEU A 467 9.08 -10.50 4.72
N SER A 468 8.89 -10.17 3.45
CA SER A 468 7.77 -10.61 2.65
C SER A 468 8.23 -11.42 1.45
N GLN A 469 7.29 -12.21 0.90
CA GLN A 469 7.51 -13.04 -0.26
C GLN A 469 6.79 -12.45 -1.49
N HIS A 470 7.39 -12.60 -2.65
CA HIS A 470 6.77 -12.28 -3.93
C HIS A 470 6.90 -13.46 -4.89
N LEU A 471 5.82 -13.75 -5.64
CA LEU A 471 5.79 -14.85 -6.60
C LEU A 471 6.53 -14.43 -7.88
N VAL A 472 7.49 -15.25 -8.31
CA VAL A 472 8.22 -15.08 -9.57
C VAL A 472 8.17 -16.42 -10.31
N ARG A 473 7.49 -16.44 -11.44
CA ARG A 473 7.30 -17.67 -12.23
C ARG A 473 8.61 -18.11 -12.87
N PRO A 474 8.79 -19.42 -13.14
CA PRO A 474 9.96 -19.91 -13.86
C PRO A 474 10.16 -19.15 -15.18
N GLY A 475 11.36 -18.61 -15.38
CA GLY A 475 11.73 -17.81 -16.57
C GLY A 475 11.57 -16.30 -16.40
N GLU A 476 10.84 -15.83 -15.37
CA GLU A 476 10.78 -14.40 -15.06
C GLU A 476 12.12 -13.90 -14.48
N CYS A 477 12.42 -12.64 -14.74
CA CYS A 477 13.69 -12.02 -14.33
C CYS A 477 13.44 -10.82 -13.42
N VAL A 478 14.37 -10.55 -12.50
CA VAL A 478 14.30 -9.47 -11.53
C VAL A 478 15.54 -8.59 -11.62
N LYS A 479 15.34 -7.30 -11.88
CA LYS A 479 16.37 -6.27 -11.77
C LYS A 479 16.05 -5.33 -10.61
N VAL A 480 16.78 -5.46 -9.51
CA VAL A 480 16.58 -4.63 -8.31
C VAL A 480 17.07 -3.21 -8.55
N ILE A 481 16.28 -2.24 -8.09
CA ILE A 481 16.58 -0.80 -8.15
C ILE A 481 16.69 -0.14 -6.77
N ASP A 482 16.10 -0.76 -5.74
CA ASP A 482 16.34 -0.42 -4.34
C ASP A 482 16.09 -1.64 -3.43
N GLY A 483 16.77 -1.71 -2.28
CA GLY A 483 16.73 -2.86 -1.38
C GLY A 483 17.39 -4.11 -1.97
N GLN A 484 16.89 -5.30 -1.60
CA GLN A 484 17.46 -6.58 -2.05
C GLN A 484 16.44 -7.73 -1.99
N VAL A 485 16.69 -8.75 -2.80
CA VAL A 485 15.86 -9.96 -2.84
C VAL A 485 16.71 -11.21 -2.78
N PHE A 486 16.16 -12.27 -2.18
CA PHE A 486 16.81 -13.56 -2.00
C PHE A 486 15.95 -14.70 -2.50
N TRP A 487 16.58 -15.78 -2.97
CA TRP A 487 15.92 -17.05 -3.20
C TRP A 487 16.88 -18.23 -3.01
N THR A 488 16.32 -19.43 -3.05
CA THR A 488 17.10 -20.68 -3.10
C THR A 488 16.77 -21.39 -4.40
N ASP A 489 17.80 -21.78 -5.14
CA ASP A 489 17.65 -22.55 -6.38
C ASP A 489 17.28 -24.02 -6.11
N GLN A 490 17.11 -24.79 -7.19
CA GLN A 490 16.78 -26.22 -7.14
C GLN A 490 17.88 -27.07 -6.50
N ASP A 491 19.13 -26.62 -6.54
CA ASP A 491 20.31 -27.32 -6.00
C ASP A 491 20.60 -26.94 -4.53
N GLY A 492 19.82 -26.02 -3.95
CA GLY A 492 19.98 -25.53 -2.59
C GLY A 492 20.95 -24.34 -2.47
N GLY A 493 21.43 -23.79 -3.59
CA GLY A 493 22.22 -22.57 -3.65
C GLY A 493 21.41 -21.35 -3.25
N ALA A 494 21.98 -20.50 -2.38
CA ALA A 494 21.38 -19.25 -1.98
C ALA A 494 21.83 -18.12 -2.92
N HIS A 495 20.87 -17.34 -3.40
CA HIS A 495 21.08 -16.24 -4.32
C HIS A 495 20.59 -14.93 -3.74
N GLU A 496 21.27 -13.86 -4.11
CA GLU A 496 20.95 -12.48 -3.74
C GLU A 496 21.00 -11.59 -4.98
N ARG A 497 20.09 -10.62 -5.05
CA ARG A 497 20.16 -9.51 -6.01
C ARG A 497 19.95 -8.18 -5.30
N THR A 498 20.74 -7.20 -5.71
CA THR A 498 20.73 -5.81 -5.24
C THR A 498 20.79 -4.87 -6.46
N GLN A 499 20.98 -3.56 -6.23
CA GLN A 499 21.10 -2.55 -7.29
C GLN A 499 22.19 -2.83 -8.33
N ALA A 500 23.25 -3.57 -7.98
CA ALA A 500 24.29 -3.94 -8.93
C ALA A 500 25.05 -5.21 -8.51
N PRO A 501 25.50 -6.05 -9.45
CA PRO A 501 26.42 -7.14 -9.16
C PRO A 501 27.85 -6.63 -8.91
N ALA A 502 28.80 -7.55 -8.75
CA ALA A 502 30.20 -7.20 -8.53
C ALA A 502 30.78 -6.36 -9.69
N PRO A 503 31.66 -5.37 -9.40
CA PRO A 503 32.28 -4.52 -10.42
C PRO A 503 32.90 -5.31 -11.58
N TRP A 504 32.70 -4.81 -12.81
CA TRP A 504 33.28 -5.37 -14.04
C TRP A 504 32.82 -6.80 -14.42
N GLN A 505 31.80 -7.35 -13.75
CA GLN A 505 31.25 -8.69 -14.01
C GLN A 505 29.85 -8.60 -14.60
N ALA A 506 29.39 -9.68 -15.25
CA ALA A 506 28.00 -9.85 -15.65
C ALA A 506 27.33 -10.96 -14.81
N SER A 507 26.05 -10.78 -14.50
CA SER A 507 25.23 -11.73 -13.75
C SER A 507 23.86 -11.85 -14.40
N THR A 508 23.28 -13.05 -14.38
CA THR A 508 21.89 -13.22 -14.85
C THR A 508 20.90 -12.50 -13.92
N ILE A 509 19.87 -11.91 -14.51
CA ILE A 509 18.70 -11.40 -13.80
C ILE A 509 17.58 -12.44 -13.71
N MET A 510 17.75 -13.61 -14.32
CA MET A 510 16.79 -14.70 -14.25
C MET A 510 16.70 -15.26 -12.84
N VAL A 511 15.48 -15.57 -12.40
CA VAL A 511 15.21 -16.19 -11.10
C VAL A 511 14.88 -17.67 -11.31
N ASP A 512 15.69 -18.55 -10.73
CA ASP A 512 15.54 -20.01 -10.76
C ASP A 512 15.12 -20.57 -9.39
N ALA A 513 14.25 -19.83 -8.69
CA ALA A 513 13.75 -20.19 -7.37
C ALA A 513 13.00 -21.54 -7.37
N LYS A 514 13.38 -22.43 -6.43
CA LYS A 514 12.81 -23.78 -6.32
C LYS A 514 11.30 -23.79 -6.10
N ASP A 515 10.79 -22.76 -5.41
CA ASP A 515 9.40 -22.58 -5.02
C ASP A 515 8.72 -21.42 -5.77
N SER A 516 9.37 -20.91 -6.84
CA SER A 516 8.89 -19.77 -7.64
C SER A 516 8.65 -18.51 -6.79
N LYS A 517 9.50 -18.28 -5.78
CA LYS A 517 9.37 -17.14 -4.87
C LYS A 517 10.71 -16.47 -4.61
N ILE A 518 10.63 -15.17 -4.37
CA ILE A 518 11.72 -14.37 -3.81
C ILE A 518 11.28 -13.80 -2.46
N PHE A 519 12.25 -13.48 -1.62
CA PHE A 519 12.05 -12.96 -0.27
C PHE A 519 12.85 -11.67 -0.04
N THR A 520 12.27 -10.74 0.71
CA THR A 520 12.94 -9.51 1.17
C THR A 520 13.44 -9.65 2.61
N ARG A 521 14.35 -8.77 3.04
CA ARG A 521 14.74 -8.64 4.47
C ARG A 521 14.11 -7.39 5.09
N GLN A 522 14.78 -6.73 6.03
CA GLN A 522 14.23 -5.67 6.87
C GLN A 522 13.95 -4.37 6.10
N GLU A 523 14.65 -4.19 4.98
CA GLU A 523 14.56 -3.02 4.11
C GLU A 523 13.47 -3.12 3.05
N GLY A 524 12.93 -4.31 2.77
CA GLY A 524 12.04 -4.53 1.62
C GLY A 524 12.79 -4.45 0.28
N ALA A 525 12.08 -4.29 -0.84
CA ALA A 525 12.71 -4.12 -2.15
C ALA A 525 11.83 -3.38 -3.15
N ILE A 526 12.49 -2.71 -4.11
CA ILE A 526 11.89 -2.17 -5.33
C ILE A 526 12.65 -2.75 -6.53
N PHE A 527 11.93 -3.29 -7.50
CA PHE A 527 12.55 -3.91 -8.66
C PHE A 527 11.70 -3.83 -9.93
N ILE A 528 12.36 -3.99 -11.07
CA ILE A 528 11.72 -4.27 -12.35
C ILE A 528 11.60 -5.78 -12.52
N LEU A 529 10.37 -6.26 -12.64
CA LEU A 529 10.02 -7.62 -13.00
C LEU A 529 9.86 -7.71 -14.51
N VAL A 530 10.61 -8.62 -15.14
CA VAL A 530 10.59 -8.87 -16.57
C VAL A 530 9.87 -10.19 -16.80
N LYS A 531 8.70 -10.13 -17.44
CA LYS A 531 7.85 -11.27 -17.76
C LYS A 531 7.90 -11.56 -19.26
N ASP A 532 7.75 -12.82 -19.64
CA ASP A 532 7.64 -13.18 -21.05
C ASP A 532 6.42 -12.52 -21.71
N SER A 533 6.60 -12.10 -22.96
CA SER A 533 5.55 -11.55 -23.82
C SER A 533 5.52 -12.21 -25.17
N ILE A 534 4.31 -12.39 -25.68
CA ILE A 534 4.06 -12.84 -27.05
C ILE A 534 3.57 -11.71 -27.96
N SER A 535 3.38 -10.50 -27.42
CA SER A 535 2.76 -9.35 -28.11
C SER A 535 3.75 -8.27 -28.58
N SER A 536 5.03 -8.38 -28.22
CA SER A 536 6.10 -7.43 -28.56
C SER A 536 7.27 -8.05 -29.34
N GLY A 537 6.96 -9.08 -30.14
CA GLY A 537 7.93 -9.77 -31.00
C GLY A 537 8.68 -10.90 -30.29
N LYS A 538 9.57 -11.58 -31.03
CA LYS A 538 10.41 -12.67 -30.50
C LYS A 538 11.83 -12.56 -31.09
N PRO A 539 12.89 -12.65 -30.27
CA PRO A 539 14.25 -12.62 -30.78
C PRO A 539 14.57 -13.89 -31.63
N PRO A 540 15.53 -13.81 -32.57
CA PRO A 540 16.35 -12.64 -32.88
C PRO A 540 15.58 -11.55 -33.65
N PHE A 541 15.82 -10.29 -33.28
CA PHE A 541 15.24 -9.13 -33.96
C PHE A 541 16.13 -8.69 -35.12
N THR A 542 15.58 -8.72 -36.34
CA THR A 542 16.30 -8.39 -37.57
C THR A 542 15.94 -7.02 -38.14
N ASP A 543 14.90 -6.39 -37.59
CA ASP A 543 14.38 -5.09 -38.02
C ASP A 543 13.72 -4.38 -36.82
N MET A 544 13.83 -3.06 -36.73
CA MET A 544 13.25 -2.29 -35.62
C MET A 544 11.72 -2.36 -35.55
N SER A 545 11.03 -2.66 -36.66
CA SER A 545 9.58 -2.94 -36.65
C SER A 545 9.21 -4.21 -35.88
N GLN A 546 10.17 -5.07 -35.52
CA GLN A 546 9.94 -6.26 -34.70
C GLN A 546 10.09 -5.98 -33.20
N VAL A 547 10.71 -4.86 -32.81
CA VAL A 547 10.95 -4.47 -31.41
C VAL A 547 9.90 -3.44 -30.97
N ILE A 548 8.62 -3.68 -31.27
CA ILE A 548 7.56 -2.71 -30.96
C ILE A 548 7.41 -2.58 -29.44
N ALA A 549 7.43 -1.35 -28.95
CA ALA A 549 7.12 -1.02 -27.56
C ALA A 549 5.65 -0.60 -27.44
N ARG A 550 4.92 -1.16 -26.48
CA ARG A 550 3.52 -0.84 -26.21
C ARG A 550 3.35 -0.41 -24.77
N ASN A 551 2.59 0.66 -24.58
CA ASN A 551 2.11 1.06 -23.27
C ASN A 551 1.12 0.01 -22.74
N ILE A 552 1.35 -0.47 -21.51
CA ILE A 552 0.48 -1.45 -20.85
C ILE A 552 0.08 -1.02 -19.44
N PHE A 553 0.10 0.29 -19.16
CA PHE A 553 -0.36 0.82 -17.88
C PHE A 553 -1.81 0.39 -17.57
N PRO A 554 -2.12 -0.06 -16.34
CA PRO A 554 -3.47 -0.45 -15.95
C PRO A 554 -4.49 0.68 -16.01
N LEU A 555 -5.78 0.32 -16.03
CA LEU A 555 -6.90 1.26 -16.09
C LEU A 555 -6.97 2.26 -14.92
N CYS A 556 -6.36 1.93 -13.77
CA CYS A 556 -6.32 2.78 -12.59
C CYS A 556 -5.36 3.97 -12.71
N PHE A 557 -4.63 4.10 -13.82
CA PHE A 557 -3.72 5.22 -14.06
C PHE A 557 -4.38 6.32 -14.90
N PRO A 558 -3.96 7.59 -14.77
CA PRO A 558 -4.50 8.70 -15.56
C PRO A 558 -4.40 8.45 -17.07
N ASP A 559 -5.40 8.90 -17.83
CA ASP A 559 -5.44 8.77 -19.30
C ASP A 559 -4.18 9.31 -19.98
N ALA A 560 -3.63 10.42 -19.47
CA ALA A 560 -2.39 10.99 -19.99
C ALA A 560 -1.23 9.97 -19.97
N VAL A 561 -1.15 9.15 -18.92
CA VAL A 561 -0.14 8.08 -18.78
C VAL A 561 -0.52 6.89 -19.66
N ARG A 562 -1.77 6.43 -19.64
CA ARG A 562 -2.23 5.25 -20.42
C ARG A 562 -2.14 5.45 -21.94
N HIS A 563 -2.31 6.68 -22.41
CA HIS A 563 -2.20 7.04 -23.82
C HIS A 563 -0.81 7.59 -24.21
N ALA A 564 0.18 7.57 -23.31
CA ALA A 564 1.56 7.89 -23.64
C ALA A 564 2.13 6.86 -24.63
N THR A 565 2.94 7.32 -25.59
CA THR A 565 3.61 6.47 -26.58
C THR A 565 5.11 6.51 -26.39
N PHE A 566 5.76 5.37 -26.60
CA PHE A 566 7.20 5.19 -26.38
C PHE A 566 7.87 4.72 -27.68
N PRO A 567 8.09 5.61 -28.67
CA PRO A 567 8.68 5.21 -29.94
C PRO A 567 10.19 5.00 -29.81
N TRP A 568 10.71 4.04 -30.58
CA TRP A 568 12.14 3.97 -30.88
C TRP A 568 12.52 5.09 -31.84
N VAL A 569 13.48 5.90 -31.44
CA VAL A 569 14.01 7.01 -32.24
C VAL A 569 15.47 6.73 -32.53
N LYS A 570 15.88 6.88 -33.78
CA LYS A 570 17.29 6.72 -34.16
C LYS A 570 18.11 7.76 -33.40
N VAL A 571 19.24 7.36 -32.84
CA VAL A 571 20.01 8.23 -31.95
C VAL A 571 20.49 9.49 -32.66
N ALA A 572 20.82 9.43 -33.96
CA ALA A 572 21.15 10.60 -34.76
C ALA A 572 20.04 11.68 -34.77
N ASP A 573 18.77 11.28 -34.64
CA ASP A 573 17.60 12.16 -34.65
C ASP A 573 17.26 12.72 -33.26
N ARG A 574 17.99 12.32 -32.21
CA ARG A 574 17.77 12.84 -30.86
C ARG A 574 18.34 14.26 -30.73
N PRO A 575 17.68 15.16 -29.96
CA PRO A 575 18.17 16.53 -29.78
C PRO A 575 19.59 16.63 -29.20
N TRP A 576 20.02 15.61 -28.43
CA TRP A 576 21.34 15.55 -27.81
C TRP A 576 22.41 14.89 -28.70
N ALA A 577 22.06 14.42 -29.89
CA ALA A 577 23.00 13.80 -30.83
C ALA A 577 24.04 14.81 -31.33
N ASN A 578 23.61 16.04 -31.62
CA ASN A 578 24.45 17.13 -32.12
C ASN A 578 25.29 16.72 -33.35
N GLY A 579 24.66 16.02 -34.31
CA GLY A 579 25.30 15.54 -35.54
C GLY A 579 26.15 14.28 -35.40
N ARG A 580 26.14 13.62 -34.23
CA ARG A 580 26.81 12.33 -34.01
C ARG A 580 25.90 11.16 -34.41
N PHE A 581 26.51 9.98 -34.58
CA PHE A 581 25.84 8.69 -34.79
C PHE A 581 25.08 8.54 -36.12
N GLU A 582 25.39 9.38 -37.11
CA GLU A 582 24.82 9.32 -38.46
C GLU A 582 25.05 7.95 -39.12
N GLY A 583 24.01 7.42 -39.77
CA GLY A 583 24.06 6.14 -40.47
C GLY A 583 24.16 4.88 -39.59
N LEU A 584 24.20 5.01 -38.26
CA LEU A 584 24.28 3.85 -37.36
C LEU A 584 22.91 3.30 -37.03
N GLU A 585 22.77 1.97 -37.01
CA GLU A 585 21.57 1.28 -36.51
C GLU A 585 21.56 1.29 -34.97
N PHE A 586 21.48 2.49 -34.39
CA PHE A 586 21.51 2.78 -32.97
C PHE A 586 20.25 3.57 -32.60
N TYR A 587 19.41 3.03 -31.72
CA TYR A 587 18.12 3.61 -31.36
C TYR A 587 17.97 3.77 -29.85
N ASN A 588 17.15 4.74 -29.46
CA ASN A 588 16.82 5.05 -28.08
C ASN A 588 15.31 5.17 -27.90
N LEU A 589 14.81 4.64 -26.79
CA LEU A 589 13.46 4.83 -26.28
C LEU A 589 13.59 5.54 -24.92
N VAL A 590 13.06 6.76 -24.86
CA VAL A 590 12.98 7.57 -23.61
C VAL A 590 12.02 6.92 -22.64
N GLY A 591 12.21 7.14 -21.35
CA GLY A 591 11.69 6.19 -20.38
C GLY A 591 11.06 6.80 -19.17
N PHE A 592 11.57 6.37 -18.01
CA PHE A 592 10.81 6.31 -16.77
C PHE A 592 11.67 6.79 -15.62
N HIS A 593 11.24 7.84 -14.94
CA HIS A 593 11.83 8.25 -13.68
C HIS A 593 11.17 7.44 -12.56
N VAL A 594 11.93 6.97 -11.59
CA VAL A 594 11.40 6.35 -10.37
C VAL A 594 11.86 7.18 -9.18
N ARG A 595 10.91 7.67 -8.39
CA ARG A 595 11.15 8.53 -7.23
C ARG A 595 10.36 8.04 -6.03
N TYR A 596 10.83 8.33 -4.83
CA TYR A 596 9.98 8.18 -3.66
C TYR A 596 8.77 9.13 -3.73
N GLY A 597 7.60 8.63 -3.33
CA GLY A 597 6.34 9.36 -3.31
C GLY A 597 6.09 10.14 -2.02
N ASP A 598 7.07 10.16 -1.11
CA ASP A 598 7.05 11.02 0.08
C ASP A 598 7.49 12.46 -0.26
N ASP A 599 7.46 13.35 0.74
CA ASP A 599 7.83 14.75 0.59
C ASP A 599 9.29 14.99 0.13
N SER A 600 10.15 13.97 0.17
CA SER A 600 11.53 14.10 -0.32
C SER A 600 11.59 14.15 -1.85
N ALA A 601 10.65 13.48 -2.53
CA ALA A 601 10.68 13.24 -3.98
C ALA A 601 12.05 12.76 -4.49
N GLU A 602 12.80 12.05 -3.63
CA GLU A 602 14.17 11.62 -3.90
C GLU A 602 14.21 10.64 -5.10
N ALA A 603 15.17 10.85 -5.99
CA ALA A 603 15.34 10.03 -7.18
C ALA A 603 16.01 8.69 -6.83
N ILE A 604 15.34 7.60 -7.20
CA ILE A 604 15.86 6.23 -7.07
C ILE A 604 16.70 5.91 -8.31
N CYS A 605 16.05 5.93 -9.47
CA CYS A 605 16.73 5.78 -10.75
C CYS A 605 15.93 6.39 -11.90
N HIS A 606 16.62 6.71 -12.99
CA HIS A 606 16.03 6.92 -14.30
C HIS A 606 16.27 5.69 -15.18
N ILE A 607 15.25 5.26 -15.93
CA ILE A 607 15.27 4.04 -16.75
C ILE A 607 15.01 4.42 -18.19
N GLN A 608 15.86 3.99 -19.12
CA GLN A 608 15.61 4.15 -20.56
C GLN A 608 16.14 2.93 -21.33
N LEU A 609 15.72 2.79 -22.60
CA LEU A 609 16.04 1.62 -23.40
C LEU A 609 16.80 1.98 -24.69
N TRP A 610 17.60 1.03 -25.15
CA TRP A 610 18.52 1.22 -26.27
C TRP A 610 18.56 -0.03 -27.15
N THR A 611 18.83 0.16 -28.44
CA THR A 611 19.18 -0.95 -29.36
C THR A 611 20.40 -0.63 -30.19
N ALA A 612 21.20 -1.65 -30.50
CA ALA A 612 22.35 -1.55 -31.40
C ALA A 612 22.36 -2.72 -32.38
N GLY A 613 22.45 -2.42 -33.67
CA GLY A 613 22.64 -3.43 -34.71
C GLY A 613 24.03 -4.05 -34.71
N VAL A 614 24.22 -5.09 -35.50
CA VAL A 614 25.50 -5.77 -35.70
C VAL A 614 26.59 -4.77 -36.13
N ASN A 615 27.79 -4.90 -35.54
CA ASN A 615 28.95 -4.00 -35.71
C ASN A 615 28.74 -2.55 -35.22
N VAL A 616 27.66 -2.22 -34.51
CA VAL A 616 27.42 -0.87 -34.01
C VAL A 616 28.07 -0.66 -32.64
N SER A 617 28.76 0.46 -32.48
CA SER A 617 29.19 0.99 -31.18
C SER A 617 28.26 2.13 -30.77
N ALA A 618 27.84 2.13 -29.50
CA ALA A 618 27.09 3.23 -28.88
C ALA A 618 27.98 4.48 -28.63
N GLY A 619 29.27 4.41 -28.93
CA GLY A 619 30.24 5.49 -28.79
C GLY A 619 30.83 5.59 -27.38
N PHE A 620 32.16 5.66 -27.30
CA PHE A 620 32.85 5.81 -26.01
C PHE A 620 32.54 7.17 -25.37
N HIS A 621 32.09 7.13 -24.12
CA HIS A 621 31.76 8.31 -23.30
C HIS A 621 32.15 8.07 -21.84
N ASN A 622 32.04 9.09 -20.98
CA ASN A 622 32.54 9.02 -19.60
C ASN A 622 31.71 9.84 -18.56
N HIS A 623 30.48 10.21 -18.92
CA HIS A 623 29.50 10.88 -18.04
C HIS A 623 29.98 12.17 -17.36
N THR A 624 30.84 12.94 -18.02
CA THR A 624 31.32 14.23 -17.48
C THR A 624 30.24 15.33 -17.44
N GLY A 625 29.14 15.17 -18.19
CA GLY A 625 28.05 16.14 -18.28
C GLY A 625 26.97 16.02 -17.21
N GLN A 626 26.81 14.85 -16.58
CA GLN A 626 25.78 14.58 -15.57
C GLN A 626 26.24 13.46 -14.63
N GLY A 627 25.99 13.60 -13.32
CA GLY A 627 26.42 12.63 -12.32
C GLY A 627 25.35 11.58 -12.01
N PHE A 628 25.62 10.32 -12.35
CA PHE A 628 24.82 9.15 -11.96
C PHE A 628 25.67 7.86 -11.97
N ALA A 629 25.19 6.84 -11.27
CA ALA A 629 25.74 5.49 -11.29
C ALA A 629 24.91 4.63 -12.26
N GLU A 630 25.47 4.18 -13.38
CA GLU A 630 24.71 3.44 -14.38
C GLU A 630 24.96 1.92 -14.34
N ILE A 631 23.89 1.17 -14.52
CA ILE A 631 23.91 -0.28 -14.71
C ILE A 631 23.04 -0.62 -15.91
N HIS A 632 23.52 -1.47 -16.82
CA HIS A 632 22.73 -1.95 -17.94
C HIS A 632 22.27 -3.39 -17.74
N ALA A 633 21.00 -3.65 -18.07
CA ALA A 633 20.43 -4.99 -18.16
C ALA A 633 20.07 -5.31 -19.62
N CYS A 634 20.71 -6.32 -20.18
CA CYS A 634 20.45 -6.81 -21.53
C CYS A 634 19.19 -7.68 -21.54
N LEU A 635 18.17 -7.26 -22.31
CA LEU A 635 16.99 -8.09 -22.56
C LEU A 635 17.31 -9.13 -23.65
N VAL A 636 17.93 -8.67 -24.73
CA VAL A 636 18.31 -9.50 -25.87
C VAL A 636 19.70 -9.13 -26.35
N ASN A 637 20.59 -10.12 -26.44
CA ASN A 637 21.88 -9.99 -27.10
C ASN A 637 21.79 -10.61 -28.50
N GLY A 638 21.77 -9.78 -29.55
CA GLY A 638 21.46 -10.18 -30.91
C GLY A 638 22.47 -11.17 -31.50
N THR A 639 23.73 -11.07 -31.10
CA THR A 639 24.84 -11.92 -31.57
C THR A 639 25.35 -12.90 -30.52
N GLY A 640 24.91 -12.76 -29.27
CA GLY A 640 25.50 -13.40 -28.10
C GLY A 640 26.87 -12.86 -27.70
N LYS A 641 27.37 -11.79 -28.33
CA LYS A 641 28.69 -11.19 -28.10
C LYS A 641 28.65 -9.70 -27.76
N GLY A 642 27.48 -9.07 -27.78
CA GLY A 642 27.33 -7.66 -27.39
C GLY A 642 27.60 -7.45 -25.90
N GLY A 643 28.01 -6.25 -25.52
CA GLY A 643 28.21 -5.91 -24.12
C GLY A 643 28.98 -4.62 -23.90
N MET A 644 29.46 -4.42 -22.67
CA MET A 644 30.13 -3.19 -22.27
C MET A 644 31.64 -3.30 -22.45
N SER A 645 32.23 -2.24 -23.00
CA SER A 645 33.69 -2.09 -23.13
C SER A 645 34.15 -0.84 -22.40
N TRP A 646 35.34 -0.89 -21.78
CA TRP A 646 35.91 0.23 -21.03
C TRP A 646 37.42 0.34 -21.24
N ALA A 647 37.93 1.57 -21.30
CA ALA A 647 39.34 1.87 -21.43
C ALA A 647 40.12 1.38 -20.19
N THR A 648 41.26 0.72 -20.43
CA THR A 648 42.18 0.21 -19.40
C THR A 648 43.42 1.11 -19.23
N VAL A 649 43.49 2.20 -19.99
CA VAL A 649 44.53 3.23 -19.93
C VAL A 649 43.98 4.51 -19.29
N ALA A 650 44.85 5.49 -19.01
CA ALA A 650 44.43 6.80 -18.52
C ALA A 650 43.57 7.54 -19.55
N ASP A 651 42.65 8.41 -19.10
CA ASP A 651 41.67 9.07 -19.98
C ASP A 651 42.31 9.90 -21.10
N GLY A 652 43.51 10.45 -20.88
CA GLY A 652 44.27 11.21 -21.87
C GLY A 652 44.98 10.37 -22.93
N ASP A 653 45.10 9.06 -22.72
CA ASP A 653 45.78 8.11 -23.61
C ASP A 653 44.79 7.32 -24.49
N PHE A 654 43.49 7.58 -24.34
CA PHE A 654 42.40 6.95 -25.08
C PHE A 654 41.72 7.96 -26.01
N ASP A 655 41.63 7.64 -27.30
CA ASP A 655 40.87 8.44 -28.26
C ASP A 655 39.46 7.83 -28.44
N PRO A 656 38.40 8.43 -27.87
CA PRO A 656 37.04 7.89 -27.98
C PRO A 656 36.46 7.99 -29.40
N ALA A 657 37.03 8.82 -30.29
CA ALA A 657 36.60 8.93 -31.68
C ALA A 657 37.21 7.84 -32.56
N ASN A 658 38.40 7.33 -32.20
CA ASN A 658 39.11 6.25 -32.90
C ASN A 658 39.61 5.22 -31.88
N PRO A 659 38.70 4.44 -31.26
CA PRO A 659 39.06 3.53 -30.17
C PRO A 659 40.00 2.42 -30.64
N ASP A 660 41.10 2.24 -29.93
CA ASP A 660 42.09 1.17 -30.15
C ASP A 660 41.74 -0.05 -29.28
N GLU A 661 41.49 -1.20 -29.93
CA GLU A 661 41.12 -2.45 -29.25
C GLU A 661 42.15 -2.92 -28.22
N SER A 662 43.41 -2.53 -28.35
CA SER A 662 44.47 -2.88 -27.38
C SER A 662 44.39 -2.07 -26.07
N LYS A 663 43.57 -1.01 -26.02
CA LYS A 663 43.47 -0.06 -24.90
C LYS A 663 42.16 -0.15 -24.13
N TYR A 664 41.30 -1.11 -24.47
CA TYR A 664 40.07 -1.36 -23.72
C TYR A 664 39.88 -2.86 -23.46
N SER A 665 39.07 -3.15 -22.45
CA SER A 665 38.58 -4.49 -22.13
C SER A 665 37.07 -4.52 -22.29
N SER A 666 36.49 -5.71 -22.37
CA SER A 666 35.06 -5.90 -22.57
C SER A 666 34.49 -6.96 -21.65
N VAL A 667 33.22 -6.80 -21.29
CA VAL A 667 32.39 -7.81 -20.64
C VAL A 667 31.18 -8.05 -21.54
N VAL A 668 31.01 -9.29 -21.99
CA VAL A 668 29.79 -9.70 -22.70
C VAL A 668 28.65 -9.66 -21.68
N VAL A 669 27.52 -9.08 -22.07
CA VAL A 669 26.31 -9.06 -21.25
C VAL A 669 25.25 -9.91 -21.95
N PRO A 670 25.11 -11.21 -21.61
CA PRO A 670 24.17 -12.10 -22.27
C PRO A 670 22.71 -11.62 -22.14
N SER A 671 21.81 -12.17 -22.96
CA SER A 671 20.37 -11.96 -22.79
C SER A 671 19.95 -12.29 -21.35
N MET A 672 19.03 -11.49 -20.79
CA MET A 672 18.58 -11.60 -19.41
C MET A 672 19.73 -11.57 -18.38
N SER A 673 20.69 -10.68 -18.59
CA SER A 673 21.79 -10.42 -17.67
C SER A 673 22.05 -8.93 -17.49
N GLU A 674 22.62 -8.56 -16.35
CA GLU A 674 23.09 -7.21 -16.04
C GLU A 674 24.61 -7.20 -15.79
N HIS A 675 25.27 -6.06 -15.98
CA HIS A 675 26.68 -5.90 -15.61
C HIS A 675 26.85 -5.11 -14.31
N GLY A 676 28.01 -5.23 -13.67
CA GLY A 676 28.35 -4.51 -12.46
C GLY A 676 28.95 -3.12 -12.73
N PRO A 677 29.25 -2.37 -11.67
CA PRO A 677 29.80 -1.02 -11.77
C PRO A 677 31.03 -0.93 -12.69
N LEU A 678 31.03 0.08 -13.56
CA LEU A 678 32.17 0.46 -14.41
C LEU A 678 32.79 1.81 -14.03
N TRP A 679 32.18 2.55 -13.10
CA TRP A 679 32.82 3.76 -12.56
C TRP A 679 33.97 3.39 -11.64
N ARG A 680 34.92 4.32 -11.50
CA ARG A 680 36.05 4.16 -10.60
C ARG A 680 35.58 4.29 -9.17
N THR A 681 36.08 3.38 -8.33
CA THR A 681 35.80 3.35 -6.90
C THR A 681 37.11 3.33 -6.11
N ASN A 682 37.06 3.72 -4.84
CA ASN A 682 38.16 3.46 -3.92
C ASN A 682 38.17 1.96 -3.51
N THR A 683 39.10 1.57 -2.64
CA THR A 683 39.21 0.20 -2.14
C THR A 683 38.00 -0.27 -1.32
N ASP A 684 37.24 0.68 -0.76
CA ASP A 684 36.01 0.45 -0.02
C ASP A 684 34.78 0.71 -0.91
N GLY A 685 34.88 0.53 -2.23
CA GLY A 685 33.76 0.64 -3.19
C GLY A 685 33.05 2.01 -3.28
N MET A 686 33.54 3.03 -2.58
CA MET A 686 32.99 4.39 -2.67
C MET A 686 33.25 4.96 -4.06
N PRO A 687 32.25 5.56 -4.72
CA PRO A 687 32.44 6.18 -6.01
C PRO A 687 33.45 7.33 -5.92
N LEU A 688 34.37 7.41 -6.89
CA LEU A 688 35.22 8.56 -7.06
C LEU A 688 34.43 9.67 -7.77
N PHE A 689 34.62 10.91 -7.31
CA PHE A 689 33.99 12.09 -7.89
C PHE A 689 35.04 12.97 -8.55
N ARG A 690 34.67 13.55 -9.69
CA ARG A 690 35.44 14.60 -10.34
C ARG A 690 35.19 15.94 -9.66
N ASN A 691 36.03 16.92 -9.97
CA ASN A 691 35.91 18.28 -9.42
C ASN A 691 34.59 18.97 -9.76
N ASN A 692 33.89 18.55 -10.82
CA ASN A 692 32.58 19.06 -11.21
C ASN A 692 31.40 18.32 -10.55
N GLY A 693 31.67 17.40 -9.61
CA GLY A 693 30.65 16.64 -8.89
C GLY A 693 30.11 15.41 -9.63
N THR A 694 30.60 15.10 -10.84
CA THR A 694 30.20 13.87 -11.57
C THR A 694 30.98 12.66 -11.09
N LEU A 695 30.39 11.47 -11.24
CA LEU A 695 31.09 10.21 -10.99
C LEU A 695 32.21 10.03 -12.00
N ASP A 696 33.35 9.53 -11.54
CA ASP A 696 34.50 9.30 -12.40
C ASP A 696 34.41 7.94 -13.11
N TYR A 697 34.11 7.96 -14.40
CA TYR A 697 34.15 6.79 -15.28
C TYR A 697 35.41 6.80 -16.16
N PRO A 698 36.00 5.63 -16.47
CA PRO A 698 36.82 5.52 -17.67
C PRO A 698 35.95 5.76 -18.92
N TRP A 699 36.57 6.00 -20.07
CA TRP A 699 35.84 5.91 -21.34
C TRP A 699 35.22 4.52 -21.49
N HIS A 700 33.93 4.44 -21.79
CA HIS A 700 33.22 3.17 -21.97
C HIS A 700 32.08 3.28 -23.00
N ALA A 701 31.65 2.15 -23.54
CA ALA A 701 30.55 2.05 -24.51
C ALA A 701 29.91 0.66 -24.51
N TRP A 702 28.63 0.58 -24.89
CA TRP A 702 28.07 -0.66 -25.42
C TRP A 702 28.58 -0.91 -26.84
N ILE A 703 29.10 -2.09 -27.12
CA ILE A 703 29.53 -2.52 -28.46
C ILE A 703 28.78 -3.79 -28.82
N ALA A 704 28.03 -3.75 -29.92
CA ALA A 704 27.36 -4.92 -30.45
C ALA A 704 28.37 -5.90 -31.08
N GLY A 705 28.04 -7.18 -31.08
CA GLY A 705 28.93 -8.19 -31.66
C GLY A 705 29.12 -8.03 -33.19
N ASN A 706 30.28 -8.49 -33.66
CA ASN A 706 30.63 -8.43 -35.08
C ASN A 706 29.81 -9.43 -35.92
N GLY A 707 29.46 -9.06 -37.15
CA GLY A 707 28.73 -9.93 -38.09
C GLY A 707 28.38 -9.27 -39.43
N ASP A 708 27.59 -9.95 -40.25
CA ASP A 708 27.12 -9.45 -41.56
C ASP A 708 25.91 -8.50 -41.35
N PRO A 709 26.01 -7.20 -41.71
CA PRO A 709 24.91 -6.25 -41.57
C PRO A 709 23.63 -6.66 -42.33
N ASN A 710 23.75 -7.45 -43.40
CA ASN A 710 22.58 -7.98 -44.13
C ASN A 710 21.83 -9.06 -43.35
N LYS A 711 22.45 -9.59 -42.28
CA LYS A 711 21.86 -10.50 -41.31
C LYS A 711 21.72 -9.79 -39.97
N GLN A 712 21.07 -8.62 -40.00
CA GLN A 712 20.89 -7.77 -38.84
C GLN A 712 20.34 -8.53 -37.62
N ARG A 713 20.88 -8.22 -36.45
CA ARG A 713 20.52 -8.78 -35.14
C ARG A 713 20.70 -7.68 -34.10
N PHE A 714 19.61 -7.16 -33.57
CA PHE A 714 19.68 -6.09 -32.60
C PHE A 714 19.96 -6.61 -31.19
N ASP A 715 20.93 -5.99 -30.53
CA ASP A 715 20.99 -5.95 -29.08
C ASP A 715 19.86 -5.04 -28.57
N VAL A 716 19.24 -5.39 -27.45
CA VAL A 716 18.24 -4.57 -26.74
C VAL A 716 18.58 -4.58 -25.25
N TRP A 717 18.78 -3.41 -24.66
CA TRP A 717 19.10 -3.30 -23.24
C TRP A 717 18.42 -2.10 -22.58
N MET A 718 18.27 -2.20 -21.27
CA MET A 718 17.80 -1.13 -20.38
C MET A 718 19.00 -0.50 -19.68
N ALA A 719 19.02 0.82 -19.56
CA ALA A 719 19.94 1.58 -18.72
C ALA A 719 19.21 2.01 -17.44
N PHE A 720 19.86 1.81 -16.30
CA PHE A 720 19.40 2.26 -14.98
C PHE A 720 20.39 3.27 -14.43
N GLU A 721 19.98 4.53 -14.36
CA GLU A 721 20.79 5.66 -13.92
C GLU A 721 20.42 5.99 -12.46
N PHE A 722 21.18 5.46 -11.53
CA PHE A 722 20.98 5.63 -10.10
C PHE A 722 21.60 6.92 -9.57
N SER A 723 21.03 7.43 -8.47
CA SER A 723 21.79 8.25 -7.54
C SER A 723 23.06 7.49 -7.09
N PRO A 724 24.19 8.18 -6.83
CA PRO A 724 25.43 7.49 -6.47
C PRO A 724 25.25 6.60 -5.25
N PHE A 725 25.82 5.39 -5.28
CA PHE A 725 25.81 4.44 -4.17
C PHE A 725 27.15 3.72 -4.06
N VAL A 726 27.36 3.06 -2.93
CA VAL A 726 28.61 2.34 -2.64
C VAL A 726 28.59 0.99 -3.34
N ALA A 727 29.56 0.73 -4.23
CA ALA A 727 29.66 -0.53 -4.96
C ALA A 727 30.20 -1.65 -4.07
N ARG A 728 29.96 -2.91 -4.45
CA ARG A 728 30.55 -4.07 -3.77
C ARG A 728 32.09 -4.02 -3.87
N ALA A 729 32.77 -3.98 -2.73
CA ALA A 729 34.22 -4.13 -2.70
C ALA A 729 34.64 -5.60 -2.61
N ILE A 730 35.73 -5.94 -3.30
CA ILE A 730 36.33 -7.27 -3.24
C ILE A 730 37.32 -7.29 -2.07
N HIS A 731 36.88 -7.77 -0.90
CA HIS A 731 37.75 -8.03 0.24
C HIS A 731 37.92 -9.53 0.46
N SER A 732 39.09 -9.95 0.98
CA SER A 732 39.32 -11.34 1.39
C SER A 732 38.35 -11.73 2.50
N SER A 733 37.81 -12.95 2.43
CA SER A 733 36.81 -13.58 3.31
C SER A 733 37.27 -13.77 4.77
N ALA A 734 37.55 -12.67 5.45
CA ALA A 734 37.66 -12.65 6.88
C ALA A 734 36.28 -12.92 7.52
N ARG A 735 36.23 -13.81 8.52
CA ARG A 735 35.03 -14.03 9.34
C ARG A 735 34.67 -12.72 10.05
N THR A 736 33.64 -12.03 9.59
CA THR A 736 32.98 -10.93 10.31
C THR A 736 31.82 -11.47 11.16
N PRO A 737 31.36 -10.74 12.19
CA PRO A 737 30.12 -11.08 12.87
C PRO A 737 28.95 -11.02 11.88
N GLU A 738 28.09 -12.04 11.92
CA GLU A 738 26.84 -12.05 11.15
C GLU A 738 25.93 -10.88 11.56
N PRO A 739 25.09 -10.35 10.66
CA PRO A 739 24.05 -9.39 11.04
C PRO A 739 23.22 -9.88 12.23
N GLY A 740 22.86 -8.97 13.13
CA GLY A 740 22.11 -9.32 14.34
C GLY A 740 22.33 -8.36 15.51
N ARG A 741 21.95 -8.83 16.70
CA ARG A 741 21.91 -8.02 17.93
C ARG A 741 23.10 -8.33 18.82
N TYR A 742 23.86 -7.30 19.17
CA TYR A 742 25.13 -7.44 19.90
C TYR A 742 25.25 -6.44 21.04
N ARG A 743 25.95 -6.86 22.09
CA ARG A 743 26.66 -5.93 22.99
C ARG A 743 28.07 -5.73 22.43
N LEU A 744 28.49 -4.48 22.35
CA LEU A 744 29.84 -4.11 21.89
C LEU A 744 30.70 -3.80 23.11
N ILE A 745 31.70 -4.63 23.38
CA ILE A 745 32.53 -4.53 24.58
C ILE A 745 33.97 -4.17 24.19
N SER A 746 34.48 -3.05 24.73
CA SER A 746 35.87 -2.63 24.53
C SER A 746 36.82 -3.57 25.29
N THR A 747 37.80 -4.16 24.60
CA THR A 747 38.80 -5.02 25.26
C THR A 747 39.74 -4.24 26.17
N LYS A 748 39.92 -2.94 25.91
CA LYS A 748 40.76 -2.02 26.69
C LYS A 748 40.18 -1.69 28.07
N THR A 749 38.86 -1.56 28.15
CA THR A 749 38.17 -1.07 29.37
C THR A 749 37.22 -2.10 29.99
N ALA A 750 36.94 -3.21 29.29
CA ALA A 750 35.88 -4.17 29.62
C ALA A 750 34.48 -3.53 29.78
N ALA A 751 34.28 -2.34 29.21
CA ALA A 751 33.04 -1.57 29.26
C ALA A 751 32.28 -1.63 27.93
N SER A 752 30.96 -1.49 27.98
CA SER A 752 30.10 -1.58 26.81
C SER A 752 29.93 -0.23 26.12
N ALA A 753 29.98 -0.19 24.79
CA ALA A 753 29.63 1.00 24.01
C ALA A 753 28.13 1.28 24.13
N VAL A 754 27.78 2.52 24.46
CA VAL A 754 26.39 2.97 24.60
C VAL A 754 26.22 4.38 24.05
N ILE A 755 25.00 4.73 23.66
CA ILE A 755 24.61 6.13 23.48
C ILE A 755 24.33 6.69 24.88
N LYS A 756 24.96 7.81 25.23
CA LYS A 756 24.84 8.40 26.57
C LYS A 756 23.36 8.55 26.97
N ASP A 757 23.02 8.02 28.16
CA ASP A 757 21.67 8.00 28.74
C ASP A 757 20.59 7.27 27.91
N GLY A 758 20.96 6.61 26.81
CA GLY A 758 20.01 6.02 25.86
C GLY A 758 19.13 7.07 25.16
N ASN A 759 19.64 8.31 25.06
CA ASN A 759 18.91 9.42 24.47
C ASN A 759 19.00 9.37 22.93
N SER A 760 17.84 9.36 22.26
CA SER A 760 17.76 9.27 20.80
C SER A 760 17.97 10.59 20.06
N ARG A 761 18.22 11.70 20.75
CA ARG A 761 18.48 13.00 20.13
C ARG A 761 19.77 12.96 19.31
N ASP A 762 19.77 13.61 18.15
CA ASP A 762 20.97 13.71 17.30
C ASP A 762 22.12 14.46 18.01
N GLY A 763 23.33 13.96 17.82
CA GLY A 763 24.56 14.52 18.38
C GLY A 763 24.90 14.03 19.79
N VAL A 764 24.10 13.12 20.37
CA VAL A 764 24.39 12.57 21.70
C VAL A 764 25.66 11.72 21.65
N PRO A 765 26.66 11.94 22.52
CA PRO A 765 27.92 11.20 22.46
C PRO A 765 27.80 9.70 22.66
N LEU A 766 28.63 8.94 21.96
CA LEU A 766 28.92 7.54 22.26
C LEU A 766 30.00 7.46 23.34
N VAL A 767 29.74 6.66 24.36
CA VAL A 767 30.63 6.46 25.51
C VAL A 767 30.74 4.98 25.85
N VAL A 768 31.74 4.60 26.63
CA VAL A 768 31.79 3.28 27.26
C VAL A 768 31.35 3.34 28.72
N VAL A 769 30.50 2.41 29.15
CA VAL A 769 30.00 2.35 30.54
C VAL A 769 30.32 0.99 31.15
N PRO A 770 30.91 0.93 32.37
CA PRO A 770 31.19 -0.33 33.05
C PRO A 770 29.92 -1.15 33.32
N PRO A 771 29.99 -2.49 33.29
CA PRO A 771 28.83 -3.37 33.46
C PRO A 771 28.04 -3.17 34.77
N GLN A 772 28.70 -2.69 35.83
CA GLN A 772 28.09 -2.49 37.15
C GLN A 772 27.25 -1.21 37.25
N LEU A 773 27.46 -0.25 36.35
CA LEU A 773 26.76 1.04 36.31
C LEU A 773 25.68 1.10 35.21
N SER A 774 25.67 0.13 34.29
CA SER A 774 24.70 0.08 33.21
C SER A 774 23.37 -0.51 33.70
N ALA A 775 22.48 0.34 34.23
CA ALA A 775 21.08 -0.02 34.41
C ALA A 775 20.36 -0.36 33.08
N ARG A 776 21.03 -0.19 31.92
CA ARG A 776 20.58 -0.65 30.60
C ARG A 776 21.78 -1.13 29.78
N ASN A 777 21.95 -2.44 29.67
CA ASN A 777 22.78 -3.06 28.63
C ASN A 777 22.18 -2.67 27.27
N GLN A 778 22.68 -1.60 26.65
CA GLN A 778 22.20 -1.21 25.34
C GLN A 778 22.67 -2.22 24.28
N ILE A 779 21.79 -2.48 23.32
CA ILE A 779 21.98 -3.46 22.27
C ILE A 779 22.16 -2.72 20.95
N TRP A 780 23.19 -3.09 20.21
CA TRP A 780 23.45 -2.61 18.87
C TRP A 780 22.97 -3.65 17.87
N GLU A 781 22.18 -3.20 16.91
CA GLU A 781 21.83 -3.94 15.72
C GLU A 781 22.91 -3.68 14.66
N LEU A 782 23.58 -4.77 14.27
CA LEU A 782 24.53 -4.82 13.18
C LEU A 782 23.78 -5.20 11.90
N VAL A 783 23.77 -4.31 10.92
CA VAL A 783 23.11 -4.53 9.63
C VAL A 783 24.13 -4.31 8.53
N ASN A 784 24.27 -5.27 7.61
CA ASN A 784 25.13 -5.11 6.44
C ASN A 784 24.56 -4.02 5.54
N ILE A 785 25.44 -3.21 4.94
CA ILE A 785 25.01 -2.25 3.92
C ILE A 785 24.67 -3.06 2.66
N THR A 786 23.47 -2.83 2.11
CA THR A 786 22.97 -3.51 0.92
C THR A 786 23.99 -3.47 -0.22
N GLY A 787 24.24 -4.63 -0.84
CA GLY A 787 25.23 -4.75 -1.92
C GLY A 787 26.69 -4.86 -1.47
N THR A 788 26.94 -5.02 -0.16
CA THR A 788 28.30 -5.05 0.41
C THR A 788 28.44 -6.22 1.40
N ASP A 789 29.57 -6.94 1.35
CA ASP A 789 29.76 -8.16 2.18
C ASP A 789 30.48 -7.91 3.50
N SER A 790 31.10 -6.73 3.66
CA SER A 790 32.05 -6.47 4.75
C SER A 790 31.80 -5.17 5.49
N TRP A 791 30.76 -4.42 5.11
CA TRP A 791 30.41 -3.17 5.76
C TRP A 791 29.06 -3.23 6.39
N CYS A 792 28.94 -2.46 7.46
CA CYS A 792 27.77 -2.48 8.29
C CYS A 792 27.44 -1.09 8.82
N THR A 793 26.18 -0.92 9.19
CA THR A 793 25.76 0.13 10.11
C THR A 793 25.57 -0.48 11.51
N LEU A 794 25.71 0.37 12.52
CA LEU A 794 25.47 0.02 13.92
C LEU A 794 24.34 0.90 14.43
N LYS A 795 23.16 0.30 14.63
CA LYS A 795 21.95 0.99 15.07
C LYS A 795 21.60 0.62 16.51
N ASN A 796 21.16 1.60 17.29
CA ASN A 796 20.58 1.43 18.62
C ASN A 796 19.32 2.30 18.65
N VAL A 797 19.07 3.08 19.70
CA VAL A 797 18.06 4.16 19.68
C VAL A 797 18.34 5.20 18.59
N SER A 798 19.60 5.29 18.13
CA SER A 798 20.10 6.05 16.98
C SER A 798 21.31 5.31 16.35
N TYR A 799 21.74 5.69 15.15
CA TYR A 799 22.92 5.13 14.49
C TYR A 799 24.22 5.67 15.08
N ALA A 800 25.24 4.83 15.18
CA ALA A 800 26.60 5.27 15.46
C ALA A 800 27.18 6.02 14.25
N SER A 801 27.63 7.25 14.47
CA SER A 801 28.20 8.12 13.44
C SER A 801 29.38 8.91 13.99
N SER A 802 30.35 9.25 13.14
CA SER A 802 31.30 10.31 13.44
C SER A 802 30.60 11.66 13.40
N ASP A 803 30.92 12.52 14.35
CA ASP A 803 30.62 13.95 14.25
C ASP A 803 31.46 14.56 13.10
N TRP A 804 31.05 15.70 12.54
CA TRP A 804 31.75 16.35 11.42
C TRP A 804 32.76 17.41 11.95
N PRO A 805 33.95 17.57 11.33
CA PRO A 805 34.50 16.84 10.18
C PRO A 805 35.13 15.50 10.56
N ILE A 806 35.33 14.62 9.58
CA ILE A 806 36.01 13.34 9.76
C ILE A 806 37.52 13.58 9.92
N VAL A 807 37.99 13.62 11.17
CA VAL A 807 39.40 13.83 11.53
C VAL A 807 39.82 12.96 12.71
N ARG A 808 41.14 12.87 12.95
CA ARG A 808 41.67 12.21 14.14
C ARG A 808 41.23 12.94 15.42
N GLY A 809 40.79 12.18 16.41
CA GLY A 809 40.27 12.66 17.69
C GLY A 809 38.79 13.03 17.65
N GLN A 810 38.14 12.91 16.49
CA GLN A 810 36.73 13.25 16.34
C GLN A 810 35.84 12.32 17.17
N ARG A 811 34.85 12.89 17.86
CA ARG A 811 33.93 12.12 18.70
C ARG A 811 32.91 11.37 17.85
N LEU A 812 32.48 10.21 18.36
CA LEU A 812 31.33 9.50 17.84
C LEU A 812 30.05 9.93 18.56
N ILE A 813 28.96 9.97 17.80
CA ILE A 813 27.64 10.43 18.21
C ILE A 813 26.54 9.48 17.74
N GLY A 814 25.42 9.47 18.45
CA GLY A 814 24.16 8.90 18.02
C GLY A 814 23.44 9.90 17.11
N THR A 815 22.99 9.45 15.94
CA THR A 815 22.21 10.29 15.02
C THR A 815 21.15 9.46 14.26
N ARG A 816 20.05 10.12 13.91
CA ARG A 816 19.04 9.64 12.95
C ARG A 816 19.13 10.39 11.62
N SER A 817 19.91 11.48 11.58
CA SER A 817 20.24 12.24 10.37
C SER A 817 21.60 11.78 9.84
N LEU A 818 21.58 10.82 8.92
CA LEU A 818 22.80 10.24 8.34
C LEU A 818 23.37 11.13 7.22
N ALA A 819 24.69 11.18 7.11
CA ALA A 819 25.34 11.80 5.96
C ALA A 819 25.12 10.94 4.70
N MET A 820 25.00 11.57 3.53
CA MET A 820 24.89 10.89 2.23
C MET A 820 25.99 9.84 2.05
N LEU A 821 25.66 8.73 1.38
CA LEU A 821 26.52 7.55 1.21
C LEU A 821 27.01 6.91 2.52
N GLY A 822 26.48 7.33 3.68
CA GLY A 822 26.89 6.85 4.99
C GLY A 822 28.35 7.19 5.34
N ILE A 823 28.93 8.26 4.77
CA ILE A 823 30.37 8.58 4.92
C ILE A 823 30.85 8.74 6.36
N THR A 824 29.95 9.01 7.31
CA THR A 824 30.24 9.12 8.74
C THR A 824 29.74 7.94 9.58
N SER A 825 28.94 7.03 9.02
CA SER A 825 28.15 6.03 9.78
C SER A 825 28.23 4.61 9.23
N SER A 826 29.00 4.41 8.16
CA SER A 826 29.29 3.11 7.56
C SER A 826 30.63 2.59 8.06
N TRP A 827 30.64 1.36 8.56
CA TRP A 827 31.79 0.79 9.26
C TRP A 827 32.29 -0.48 8.59
N ARG A 828 33.62 -0.64 8.52
CA ARG A 828 34.29 -1.91 8.21
C ARG A 828 34.69 -2.62 9.51
N LEU A 829 34.46 -3.93 9.57
CA LEU A 829 34.88 -4.75 10.71
C LEU A 829 36.18 -5.48 10.38
N ILE A 830 37.28 -5.08 11.03
CA ILE A 830 38.62 -5.63 10.78
C ILE A 830 38.93 -6.64 11.89
N PRO A 831 39.10 -7.94 11.61
CA PRO A 831 39.50 -8.90 12.63
C PRO A 831 40.83 -8.51 13.28
N ALA A 832 40.89 -8.56 14.60
CA ALA A 832 42.13 -8.37 15.37
C ALA A 832 42.65 -9.70 15.89
N ASP A 833 41.77 -10.50 16.51
CA ASP A 833 41.98 -11.92 16.79
C ASP A 833 40.68 -12.68 16.46
N GLY A 834 40.68 -14.02 16.55
CA GLY A 834 39.52 -14.83 16.18
C GLY A 834 38.21 -14.55 16.95
N ARG A 835 38.18 -13.59 17.89
CA ARG A 835 37.01 -13.18 18.68
C ARG A 835 36.80 -11.67 18.78
N THR A 836 37.74 -10.85 18.32
CA THR A 836 37.70 -9.39 18.46
C THR A 836 37.88 -8.68 17.14
N PHE A 837 37.28 -7.50 17.04
CA PHE A 837 37.22 -6.71 15.82
C PHE A 837 37.57 -5.26 16.09
N ARG A 838 38.22 -4.61 15.14
CA ARG A 838 38.35 -3.16 15.10
C ARG A 838 37.26 -2.61 14.20
N ILE A 839 36.63 -1.52 14.63
CA ILE A 839 35.54 -0.87 13.90
C ILE A 839 36.15 0.34 13.18
N GLY A 840 36.34 0.22 11.87
CA GLY A 840 36.93 1.27 11.03
C GLY A 840 35.88 2.04 10.26
N LEU A 841 36.05 3.34 10.08
CA LEU A 841 35.20 4.15 9.21
C LEU A 841 35.61 3.91 7.75
N ILE A 842 34.64 3.66 6.86
CA ILE A 842 34.91 3.46 5.43
C ILE A 842 35.58 4.69 4.80
N ASN A 843 36.34 4.51 3.71
CA ASN A 843 37.08 5.55 3.00
C ASN A 843 38.14 6.28 3.86
N THR A 844 38.53 5.71 5.00
CA THR A 844 39.54 6.29 5.89
C THR A 844 40.43 5.20 6.50
N ASP A 845 41.51 5.62 7.16
CA ASP A 845 42.32 4.79 8.05
C ASP A 845 41.90 4.92 9.53
N LEU A 846 40.77 5.59 9.80
CA LEU A 846 40.30 5.90 11.14
C LEU A 846 39.49 4.74 11.73
N VAL A 847 39.73 4.46 13.01
CA VAL A 847 39.11 3.37 13.78
C VAL A 847 38.61 3.87 15.13
N TRP A 848 37.62 3.18 15.69
CA TRP A 848 37.09 3.45 17.04
C TRP A 848 38.17 3.26 18.09
N SER A 849 38.27 4.20 19.02
CA SER A 849 39.08 4.09 20.23
C SER A 849 38.42 4.83 21.40
N VAL A 850 38.72 4.38 22.63
CA VAL A 850 38.24 5.00 23.86
C VAL A 850 39.26 5.99 24.38
N ASP A 851 38.84 7.24 24.56
CA ASP A 851 39.66 8.32 25.12
C ASP A 851 39.74 8.26 26.67
N HIS A 852 40.46 9.20 27.27
CA HIS A 852 40.64 9.28 28.73
C HIS A 852 39.37 9.67 29.51
N ASN A 853 38.35 10.19 28.81
CA ASN A 853 37.06 10.57 29.37
C ASN A 853 35.97 9.51 29.09
N TYR A 854 36.37 8.32 28.65
CA TYR A 854 35.49 7.22 28.25
C TYR A 854 34.56 7.54 27.07
N ASN A 855 34.87 8.57 26.26
CA ASN A 855 34.20 8.79 24.99
C ASN A 855 34.78 7.85 23.93
N ILE A 856 33.94 7.48 22.96
CA ILE A 856 34.40 6.80 21.75
C ILE A 856 34.75 7.85 20.70
N VAL A 857 35.96 7.79 20.18
CA VAL A 857 36.53 8.72 19.21
C VAL A 857 37.17 7.99 18.03
N LEU A 858 37.44 8.70 16.95
CA LEU A 858 38.23 8.22 15.82
C LEU A 858 39.73 8.41 16.07
N THR A 859 40.54 7.39 15.79
CA THR A 859 42.02 7.50 15.77
C THR A 859 42.60 6.81 14.53
N ALA A 860 43.78 7.25 14.09
CA ALA A 860 44.57 6.52 13.09
C ALA A 860 45.36 5.38 13.75
N GLY A 861 45.65 4.31 13.00
CA GLY A 861 46.52 3.21 13.43
C GLY A 861 45.77 1.99 13.99
N GLU A 862 46.33 1.32 15.00
CA GLU A 862 45.81 0.03 15.46
C GLU A 862 44.46 0.10 16.19
N GLY A 863 44.07 1.24 16.78
CA GLY A 863 42.76 1.43 17.43
C GLY A 863 42.48 0.50 18.63
N ASP A 864 41.27 0.57 19.16
CA ASP A 864 40.81 -0.37 20.20
C ASP A 864 40.13 -1.59 19.55
N SER A 865 40.25 -2.76 20.19
CA SER A 865 39.54 -3.98 19.76
C SER A 865 38.22 -4.13 20.53
N TRP A 866 37.22 -4.69 19.87
CA TRP A 866 35.84 -4.81 20.35
C TRP A 866 35.35 -6.25 20.24
N ILE A 867 34.67 -6.73 21.29
CA ILE A 867 33.95 -8.02 21.28
C ILE A 867 32.50 -7.76 20.89
N PHE A 868 32.03 -8.51 19.89
CA PHE A 868 30.64 -8.55 19.47
C PHE A 868 29.94 -9.71 20.19
N GLU A 869 29.40 -9.43 21.37
CA GLU A 869 28.73 -10.45 22.17
C GLU A 869 27.25 -10.55 21.76
N LYS A 870 26.89 -11.67 21.11
CA LYS A 870 25.55 -11.89 20.58
C LYS A 870 24.52 -11.95 21.70
N VAL A 871 23.44 -11.19 21.56
CA VAL A 871 22.28 -11.24 22.46
C VAL A 871 21.22 -12.11 21.80
N GLY A 872 20.76 -13.16 22.50
CA GLY A 872 19.70 -14.02 21.98
C GLY A 872 18.42 -13.23 21.72
N ASN A 873 17.69 -13.59 20.66
CA ASN A 873 16.34 -13.08 20.42
C ASN A 873 15.45 -13.56 21.58
N ARG A 874 15.23 -12.71 22.59
CA ARG A 874 14.08 -12.91 23.46
C ARG A 874 12.85 -12.45 22.68
N ASN A 875 11.92 -13.39 22.51
CA ASN A 875 10.57 -13.20 21.97
C ASN A 875 9.90 -11.95 22.51
#